data_AF-A0A291GL16-F1
#
_entry.id   AF-A0A291GL16-F1
#
_cell.length_a   1.000
_cell.length_b   1.000
_cell.length_c   1.000
_cell.angle_alpha   90.00
_cell.angle_beta   90.00
_cell.angle_gamma   90.00
#
_symmetry.space_group_name_H-M   'P 1'
#
loop_
_entity.id
_entity.type
_entity.pdbx_description
1 polymer ?
#
loop_
_entity_poly.entity_id
_entity_poly.type
_entity_poly.pdbx_seq_one_letter_code
_entity_poly.pdbx_strand_id
1 'polypeptide(L)'
;MSLDFTVAERQSFGTTFHAPTVKKLLAGKLTMTPHPEWTLPDVIDWTADPFEDVNWQNQYHMLRWLDPLRRAAMKGDDAAYDMWIRYVRDWVQNNPRSNPAHQWVWRDMVEGIRVIQFCLAAPLVRNRSPEDLGWLEATIREHAEFMADPANLGKANHAMHQHEALFVCGRILRDQKFTDLAIKRFDQLLNEEYDEQGVNGEGAIAYHYNNYLWYERALKRFDAEGAPRPAAAERHARAPEEIAHATRPDGTFVSIGDTDGGTAQNVRSPFTDYVTSGGAKGEPPADLLKIYDRGYLFARSGWGETEKNLDEETFFSVSFGAANRVHGHPDGGSITFSADTVNWLVDPGKFQYGYSIPRKHLVSRASHSLVSIEGRTPRKDAVVELSRRAITDRAYDFLFSDSSFEGVTLTRRVIYSTAGEYLVIVDHVRSRDDVTAIQRWQLGPDVDASITRHRAELASGECRASLSYVGTATQLSQLRGQNSPFDGWVATGWKQKTEATVVNASKRGKNFRFITVLASGNTSSPAVENVPGTERGYFCLRVSTGKVTEMILVGRDAVTFPTSPPTSGSIGADTEKAPTFPTASGKPHFQEKASRREVFEKLEASRLEAWDAPVTRREELANELNEEQLRKGLHEPVDLGLAAGIADLRSLERGHSNPKLIEPKRTSLVNWDGVSDWRPTFYPLPVVSHRNSGSINIAPAGPAIHSIIEGPFVVPFAIDPRAGTTLTVLFQGAVDRAKVRIPIFLRWRHQLELNAGPTMAIADPTLDLSTSLRLGWYLGTEKLDLAPRLAELVKSTARSLGAQNIVLVGSSGGGFAALQMGAHIPGSTVVAMSPQTDLRRYPPRLVGAATEPAFGLRKAPTDGYLIKRINVAERMQNTRHYPRAWIVSNSGDSHHVTEHESPLREHYASAGQAESLLTLDIDLGQGHRSVDNETYTRVLTEVYSTLP
;
A
#
# COMPACT_ATOMS: atom_id res chain seq x y z
N MET A 1 -9.55 53.92 14.40
CA MET A 1 -10.02 52.69 13.72
C MET A 1 -9.23 51.53 14.32
N SER A 2 -9.88 50.54 14.94
CA SER A 2 -9.17 49.47 15.65
C SER A 2 -8.80 48.28 14.74
N LEU A 3 -9.51 48.11 13.61
CA LEU A 3 -9.30 46.98 12.69
C LEU A 3 -7.94 47.04 11.97
N ASP A 4 -7.26 45.91 11.92
CA ASP A 4 -6.00 45.73 11.19
C ASP A 4 -6.25 45.23 9.76
N PHE A 5 -6.21 46.15 8.79
CA PHE A 5 -6.47 45.83 7.38
C PHE A 5 -5.38 44.94 6.77
N THR A 6 -4.12 45.10 7.20
CA THR A 6 -2.99 44.32 6.67
C THR A 6 -3.11 42.85 7.09
N VAL A 7 -3.58 42.59 8.32
CA VAL A 7 -3.94 41.23 8.76
C VAL A 7 -5.05 40.68 7.87
N ALA A 8 -6.13 41.43 7.64
CA ALA A 8 -7.24 40.96 6.81
C ALA A 8 -6.80 40.63 5.37
N GLU A 9 -5.88 41.41 4.79
CA GLU A 9 -5.27 41.14 3.47
C GLU A 9 -4.44 39.85 3.49
N ARG A 10 -3.56 39.65 4.49
CA ARG A 10 -2.77 38.41 4.62
C ARG A 10 -3.63 37.18 4.87
N GLN A 11 -4.72 37.31 5.62
CA GLN A 11 -5.65 36.22 5.95
C GLN A 11 -6.59 35.87 4.78
N SER A 12 -6.61 36.66 3.71
CA SER A 12 -7.50 36.52 2.55
C SER A 12 -7.01 35.48 1.52
N PHE A 13 -6.57 34.31 1.97
CA PHE A 13 -6.28 33.13 1.14
C PHE A 13 -7.39 32.07 1.23
N GLY A 14 -7.46 31.19 0.24
CA GLY A 14 -8.49 30.14 0.13
C GLY A 14 -8.99 29.94 -1.30
N THR A 15 -9.64 28.80 -1.56
CA THR A 15 -10.00 28.31 -2.91
C THR A 15 -11.40 28.71 -3.39
N THR A 16 -12.12 29.54 -2.63
CA THR A 16 -13.51 29.93 -2.90
C THR A 16 -13.70 30.90 -4.07
N PHE A 17 -12.64 31.31 -4.78
CA PHE A 17 -12.76 32.21 -5.93
C PHE A 17 -12.81 31.46 -7.27
N HIS A 18 -13.92 31.63 -7.98
CA HIS A 18 -14.09 31.15 -9.36
C HIS A 18 -14.93 32.17 -10.15
N ALA A 19 -14.37 32.73 -11.23
CA ALA A 19 -15.00 33.85 -11.95
C ALA A 19 -16.43 33.54 -12.47
N PRO A 20 -16.72 32.33 -13.00
CA PRO A 20 -18.09 31.94 -13.35
C PRO A 20 -19.10 32.02 -12.18
N THR A 21 -18.65 31.85 -10.93
CA THR A 21 -19.53 31.95 -9.75
C THR A 21 -20.02 33.37 -9.53
N VAL A 22 -19.18 34.38 -9.77
CA VAL A 22 -19.56 35.81 -9.64
C VAL A 22 -20.71 36.14 -10.60
N LYS A 23 -20.57 35.75 -11.88
CA LYS A 23 -21.60 35.98 -12.90
C LYS A 23 -22.93 35.32 -12.55
N LYS A 24 -22.90 34.08 -12.03
CA LYS A 24 -24.10 33.37 -11.59
C LYS A 24 -24.79 34.08 -10.43
N LEU A 25 -24.03 34.48 -9.41
CA LEU A 25 -24.57 35.19 -8.25
C LEU A 25 -25.22 36.52 -8.66
N LEU A 26 -24.54 37.31 -9.51
CA LEU A 26 -25.10 38.56 -10.04
C LEU A 26 -26.36 38.35 -10.88
N ALA A 27 -26.55 37.16 -11.45
CA ALA A 27 -27.77 36.75 -12.14
C ALA A 27 -28.83 36.11 -11.21
N GLY A 28 -28.64 36.19 -9.89
CA GLY A 28 -29.55 35.63 -8.90
C GLY A 28 -29.48 34.11 -8.75
N LYS A 29 -28.37 33.47 -9.14
CA LYS A 29 -28.20 32.01 -9.09
C LYS A 29 -27.13 31.61 -8.06
N LEU A 30 -27.55 30.93 -7.00
CA LEU A 30 -26.69 30.42 -5.93
C LEU A 30 -26.45 28.92 -6.11
N THR A 31 -25.19 28.49 -6.05
CA THR A 31 -24.82 27.06 -6.00
C THR A 31 -23.96 26.80 -4.76
N MET A 32 -24.40 25.88 -3.91
CA MET A 32 -23.70 25.47 -2.68
C MET A 32 -23.62 23.95 -2.63
N THR A 33 -22.52 23.37 -3.14
CA THR A 33 -22.30 21.92 -3.18
C THR A 33 -22.51 21.29 -1.79
N PRO A 34 -23.22 20.15 -1.70
CA PRO A 34 -23.71 19.29 -2.80
C PRO A 34 -25.11 19.66 -3.34
N HIS A 35 -25.70 20.79 -2.93
CA HIS A 35 -27.07 21.13 -3.29
C HIS A 35 -27.20 21.65 -4.73
N PRO A 36 -28.38 21.47 -5.36
CA PRO A 36 -28.68 22.05 -6.67
C PRO A 36 -28.58 23.58 -6.68
N GLU A 37 -28.56 24.16 -7.88
CA GLU A 37 -28.64 25.60 -8.07
C GLU A 37 -30.00 26.12 -7.56
N TRP A 38 -29.98 27.21 -6.80
CA TRP A 38 -31.16 27.88 -6.27
C TRP A 38 -31.26 29.31 -6.85
N THR A 39 -32.48 29.75 -7.12
CA THR A 39 -32.75 31.12 -7.55
C THR A 39 -32.98 31.98 -6.33
N LEU A 40 -32.14 33.00 -6.14
CA LEU A 40 -32.26 33.94 -5.04
C LEU A 40 -33.57 34.73 -5.19
N PRO A 41 -34.39 34.83 -4.13
CA PRO A 41 -35.62 35.60 -4.17
C PRO A 41 -35.35 37.10 -4.25
N ASP A 42 -36.30 37.86 -4.82
CA ASP A 42 -36.21 39.33 -4.92
C ASP A 42 -36.13 39.99 -3.53
N VAL A 43 -36.84 39.41 -2.55
CA VAL A 43 -36.79 39.75 -1.12
C VAL A 43 -35.99 38.67 -0.40
N ILE A 44 -34.98 39.07 0.37
CA ILE A 44 -34.11 38.13 1.06
C ILE A 44 -34.90 37.39 2.14
N ASP A 45 -34.99 36.07 2.01
CA ASP A 45 -35.59 35.19 2.99
C ASP A 45 -34.50 34.34 3.66
N TRP A 46 -34.22 34.64 4.93
CA TRP A 46 -33.26 33.90 5.75
C TRP A 46 -33.83 32.60 6.33
N THR A 47 -35.13 32.33 6.16
CA THR A 47 -35.80 31.10 6.62
C THR A 47 -35.99 30.08 5.51
N ALA A 48 -35.54 30.39 4.28
CA ALA A 48 -35.67 29.52 3.13
C ALA A 48 -35.15 28.09 3.42
N ASP A 49 -35.83 27.09 2.89
CA ASP A 49 -35.39 25.70 2.90
C ASP A 49 -35.84 24.99 1.61
N PRO A 50 -35.29 25.39 0.45
CA PRO A 50 -35.77 24.91 -0.85
C PRO A 50 -35.51 23.42 -1.09
N PHE A 51 -34.74 22.76 -0.23
CA PHE A 51 -34.33 21.36 -0.38
C PHE A 51 -34.68 20.49 0.83
N GLU A 52 -35.42 21.01 1.81
CA GLU A 52 -35.76 20.33 3.07
C GLU A 52 -34.51 19.74 3.77
N ASP A 53 -33.44 20.54 3.81
CA ASP A 53 -32.10 20.07 4.19
C ASP A 53 -31.41 21.07 5.14
N VAL A 54 -31.24 20.65 6.40
CA VAL A 54 -30.56 21.45 7.44
C VAL A 54 -29.15 21.85 7.03
N ASN A 55 -28.43 21.01 6.28
CA ASN A 55 -27.08 21.35 5.82
C ASN A 55 -27.12 22.52 4.82
N TRP A 56 -28.16 22.61 3.97
CA TRP A 56 -28.34 23.76 3.10
C TRP A 56 -28.55 25.05 3.91
N GLN A 57 -29.43 25.01 4.91
CA GLN A 57 -29.73 26.16 5.77
C GLN A 57 -28.46 26.65 6.48
N ASN A 58 -27.68 25.71 7.05
CA ASN A 58 -26.41 26.02 7.70
C ASN A 58 -25.44 26.70 6.73
N GLN A 59 -25.27 26.16 5.51
CA GLN A 59 -24.39 26.76 4.50
C GLN A 59 -24.85 28.15 4.04
N TYR A 60 -26.17 28.37 3.96
CA TYR A 60 -26.72 29.68 3.60
C TYR A 60 -26.34 30.74 4.64
N HIS A 61 -26.43 30.40 5.93
CA HIS A 61 -26.04 31.29 7.05
C HIS A 61 -24.53 31.36 7.33
N MET A 62 -23.70 30.52 6.70
CA MET A 62 -22.24 30.65 6.75
C MET A 62 -21.73 31.83 5.91
N LEU A 63 -22.54 32.37 4.99
CA LEU A 63 -22.21 33.48 4.08
C LEU A 63 -20.92 33.33 3.25
N ARG A 64 -20.24 32.19 3.29
CA ARG A 64 -19.04 31.89 2.50
C ARG A 64 -19.29 32.02 0.99
N TRP A 65 -20.54 31.80 0.56
CA TRP A 65 -20.96 31.98 -0.82
C TRP A 65 -20.86 33.43 -1.32
N LEU A 66 -20.69 34.41 -0.43
CA LEU A 66 -20.44 35.82 -0.76
C LEU A 66 -18.96 36.14 -1.04
N ASP A 67 -18.01 35.25 -0.71
CA ASP A 67 -16.56 35.49 -0.93
C ASP A 67 -16.19 35.78 -2.40
N PRO A 68 -16.76 35.10 -3.41
CA PRO A 68 -16.54 35.46 -4.82
C PRO A 68 -16.89 36.93 -5.11
N LEU A 69 -18.02 37.42 -4.60
CA LEU A 69 -18.46 38.81 -4.78
C LEU A 69 -17.50 39.79 -4.08
N ARG A 70 -17.11 39.50 -2.84
CA ARG A 70 -16.13 40.30 -2.08
C ARG A 70 -14.83 40.46 -2.87
N ARG A 71 -14.30 39.38 -3.45
CA ARG A 71 -13.05 39.39 -4.22
C ARG A 71 -13.18 40.11 -5.56
N ALA A 72 -14.34 40.02 -6.23
CA ALA A 72 -14.61 40.79 -7.44
C ALA A 72 -14.73 42.29 -7.13
N ALA A 73 -15.45 42.64 -6.06
CA ALA A 73 -15.60 44.01 -5.58
C ALA A 73 -14.25 44.64 -5.21
N MET A 74 -13.34 43.88 -4.57
CA MET A 74 -11.96 44.31 -4.30
C MET A 74 -11.15 44.63 -5.57
N LYS A 75 -11.55 44.11 -6.74
CA LYS A 75 -10.95 44.40 -8.05
C LYS A 75 -11.71 45.50 -8.82
N GLY A 76 -12.70 46.15 -8.21
CA GLY A 76 -13.45 47.27 -8.78
C GLY A 76 -14.79 46.92 -9.41
N ASP A 77 -15.35 45.72 -9.17
CA ASP A 77 -16.69 45.38 -9.65
C ASP A 77 -17.78 45.98 -8.75
N ASP A 78 -18.44 47.03 -9.24
CA ASP A 78 -19.48 47.76 -8.49
C ASP A 78 -20.73 46.92 -8.24
N ALA A 79 -21.17 46.13 -9.22
CA ALA A 79 -22.36 45.27 -9.06
C ALA A 79 -22.12 44.17 -8.02
N ALA A 80 -20.90 43.61 -7.99
CA ALA A 80 -20.50 42.66 -6.97
C ALA A 80 -20.48 43.30 -5.57
N TYR A 81 -20.01 44.54 -5.46
CA TYR A 81 -20.04 45.29 -4.20
C TYR A 81 -21.47 45.54 -3.71
N ASP A 82 -22.35 46.03 -4.58
CA ASP A 82 -23.73 46.37 -4.24
C ASP A 82 -24.52 45.13 -3.77
N MET A 83 -24.35 44.00 -4.46
CA MET A 83 -24.96 42.74 -4.03
C MET A 83 -24.36 42.27 -2.71
N TRP A 84 -23.03 42.29 -2.57
CA TRP A 84 -22.36 41.85 -1.35
C TRP A 84 -22.82 42.63 -0.12
N ILE A 85 -22.77 43.97 -0.17
CA ILE A 85 -23.13 44.82 0.98
C ILE A 85 -24.62 44.72 1.32
N ARG A 86 -25.49 44.56 0.31
CA ARG A 86 -26.94 44.32 0.49
C ARG A 86 -27.18 43.08 1.34
N TYR A 87 -26.59 41.95 0.99
CA TYR A 87 -26.79 40.69 1.72
C TYR A 87 -26.15 40.71 3.11
N VAL A 88 -24.95 41.30 3.28
CA VAL A 88 -24.30 41.36 4.60
C VAL A 88 -25.07 42.25 5.57
N ARG A 89 -25.50 43.45 5.15
CA ARG A 89 -26.31 44.35 5.99
C ARG A 89 -27.64 43.72 6.37
N ASP A 90 -28.35 43.15 5.39
CA ASP A 90 -29.63 42.48 5.62
C ASP A 90 -29.48 41.31 6.59
N TRP A 91 -28.43 40.49 6.43
CA TRP A 91 -28.16 39.38 7.34
C TRP A 91 -27.96 39.87 8.78
N VAL A 92 -27.08 40.86 9.00
CA VAL A 92 -26.77 41.36 10.35
C VAL A 92 -28.00 41.97 11.02
N GLN A 93 -28.83 42.69 10.26
CA GLN A 93 -30.05 43.30 10.77
C GLN A 93 -31.11 42.26 11.16
N ASN A 94 -31.30 41.22 10.33
CA ASN A 94 -32.39 40.25 10.49
C ASN A 94 -32.00 39.01 11.32
N ASN A 95 -30.74 38.92 11.77
CA ASN A 95 -30.24 37.78 12.53
C ASN A 95 -29.51 38.17 13.84
N PRO A 96 -30.06 39.07 14.68
CA PRO A 96 -29.44 39.41 15.96
C PRO A 96 -29.43 38.21 16.92
N ARG A 97 -28.45 38.14 17.82
CA ARG A 97 -28.37 37.07 18.84
C ARG A 97 -29.65 36.90 19.67
N SER A 98 -30.33 38.02 19.93
CA SER A 98 -31.55 38.05 20.74
C SER A 98 -32.77 37.45 20.03
N ASN A 99 -32.79 37.44 18.69
CA ASN A 99 -33.93 36.97 17.91
C ASN A 99 -33.48 36.55 16.50
N PRO A 100 -32.72 35.45 16.35
CA PRO A 100 -32.25 35.00 15.06
C PRO A 100 -33.39 34.44 14.21
N ALA A 101 -33.31 34.56 12.88
CA ALA A 101 -34.33 34.01 11.97
C ALA A 101 -34.42 32.48 12.04
N HIS A 102 -33.34 31.81 12.45
CA HIS A 102 -33.28 30.36 12.56
C HIS A 102 -32.36 29.90 13.70
N GLN A 103 -32.61 28.70 14.25
CA GLN A 103 -31.87 28.15 15.40
C GLN A 103 -30.38 27.86 15.12
N TRP A 104 -29.98 27.77 13.85
CA TRP A 104 -28.59 27.46 13.44
C TRP A 104 -27.74 28.71 13.16
N VAL A 105 -28.31 29.90 13.27
CA VAL A 105 -27.64 31.18 12.91
C VAL A 105 -26.44 31.47 13.83
N TRP A 106 -26.60 31.25 15.13
CA TRP A 106 -25.60 31.50 16.18
C TRP A 106 -25.29 30.19 16.91
N ARG A 107 -24.75 29.21 16.18
CA ARG A 107 -24.47 27.90 16.75
C ARG A 107 -23.44 27.15 15.90
N ASP A 108 -22.58 26.45 16.62
CA ASP A 108 -21.77 25.37 16.07
C ASP A 108 -20.62 25.89 15.18
N MET A 109 -20.49 25.43 13.93
CA MET A 109 -19.46 25.93 13.02
C MET A 109 -19.90 27.15 12.18
N VAL A 110 -21.20 27.48 12.20
CA VAL A 110 -21.82 28.41 11.23
C VAL A 110 -21.30 29.84 11.42
N GLU A 111 -21.30 30.32 12.67
CA GLU A 111 -20.82 31.64 13.03
C GLU A 111 -19.31 31.81 12.86
N GLY A 112 -18.53 30.75 13.11
CA GLY A 112 -17.08 30.76 12.91
C GLY A 112 -16.74 30.95 11.43
N ILE A 113 -17.36 30.17 10.55
CA ILE A 113 -17.15 30.30 9.10
C ILE A 113 -17.63 31.67 8.59
N ARG A 114 -18.75 32.17 9.11
CA ARG A 114 -19.32 33.46 8.72
C ARG A 114 -18.46 34.65 9.13
N VAL A 115 -18.01 34.72 10.38
CA VAL A 115 -17.27 35.89 10.86
C VAL A 115 -15.94 36.06 10.14
N ILE A 116 -15.32 34.97 9.66
CA ILE A 116 -14.16 35.07 8.76
C ILE A 116 -14.50 35.91 7.52
N GLN A 117 -15.71 35.79 6.95
CA GLN A 117 -16.12 36.60 5.80
C GLN A 117 -16.19 38.10 6.13
N PHE A 118 -16.64 38.45 7.34
CA PHE A 118 -16.69 39.84 7.82
C PHE A 118 -15.29 40.40 8.06
N CYS A 119 -14.45 39.62 8.73
CA CYS A 119 -13.03 39.90 8.93
C CYS A 119 -12.30 40.21 7.61
N LEU A 120 -12.44 39.34 6.60
CA LEU A 120 -11.80 39.50 5.30
C LEU A 120 -12.37 40.64 4.45
N ALA A 121 -13.52 41.20 4.83
CA ALA A 121 -14.13 42.32 4.14
C ALA A 121 -13.67 43.70 4.65
N ALA A 122 -12.89 43.75 5.75
CA ALA A 122 -12.44 45.03 6.32
C ALA A 122 -11.72 45.95 5.30
N PRO A 123 -10.81 45.45 4.42
CA PRO A 123 -10.18 46.29 3.38
C PRO A 123 -11.19 46.77 2.32
N LEU A 124 -12.20 45.95 2.00
CA LEU A 124 -13.25 46.31 1.03
C LEU A 124 -14.10 47.45 1.58
N VAL A 125 -14.59 47.30 2.81
CA VAL A 125 -15.41 48.30 3.49
C VAL A 125 -14.64 49.61 3.69
N ARG A 126 -13.36 49.54 4.10
CA ARG A 126 -12.48 50.72 4.17
C ARG A 126 -12.45 51.51 2.85
N ASN A 127 -12.38 50.81 1.73
CA ASN A 127 -12.21 51.44 0.43
C ASN A 127 -13.53 51.92 -0.19
N ARG A 128 -14.66 51.29 0.13
CA ARG A 128 -15.94 51.47 -0.59
C ARG A 128 -17.05 52.10 0.25
N SER A 129 -17.06 51.88 1.57
CA SER A 129 -17.98 52.50 2.52
C SER A 129 -17.30 52.71 3.87
N PRO A 130 -16.31 53.61 3.98
CA PRO A 130 -15.54 53.83 5.21
C PRO A 130 -16.43 54.18 6.42
N GLU A 131 -17.61 54.75 6.21
CA GLU A 131 -18.63 55.02 7.23
C GLU A 131 -19.15 53.75 7.93
N ASP A 132 -19.10 52.59 7.27
CA ASP A 132 -19.55 51.30 7.82
C ASP A 132 -18.51 50.62 8.70
N LEU A 133 -17.28 51.14 8.79
CA LEU A 133 -16.19 50.47 9.52
C LEU A 133 -16.51 50.24 11.00
N GLY A 134 -17.22 51.18 11.65
CA GLY A 134 -17.64 51.03 13.04
C GLY A 134 -18.68 49.91 13.23
N TRP A 135 -19.61 49.78 12.29
CA TRP A 135 -20.61 48.71 12.27
C TRP A 135 -19.96 47.35 12.04
N LEU A 136 -19.03 47.26 11.09
CA LEU A 136 -18.29 46.02 10.81
C LEU A 136 -17.46 45.60 12.03
N GLU A 137 -16.76 46.54 12.66
CA GLU A 137 -15.99 46.29 13.88
C GLU A 137 -16.87 45.74 15.02
N ALA A 138 -18.03 46.36 15.27
CA ALA A 138 -18.97 45.90 16.28
C ALA A 138 -19.50 44.49 15.97
N THR A 139 -19.81 44.22 14.70
CA THR A 139 -20.27 42.91 14.24
C THR A 139 -19.20 41.82 14.45
N ILE A 140 -17.93 42.09 14.09
CA ILE A 140 -16.82 41.16 14.30
C ILE A 140 -16.61 40.90 15.80
N ARG A 141 -16.67 41.96 16.63
CA ARG A 141 -16.50 41.84 18.08
C ARG A 141 -17.59 41.01 18.73
N GLU A 142 -18.86 41.20 18.36
CA GLU A 142 -19.98 40.39 18.87
C GLU A 142 -19.78 38.89 18.60
N HIS A 143 -19.31 38.54 17.39
CA HIS A 143 -18.99 37.16 17.03
C HIS A 143 -17.79 36.61 17.81
N ALA A 144 -16.74 37.42 18.00
CA ALA A 144 -15.58 37.03 18.78
C ALA A 144 -15.94 36.75 20.25
N GLU A 145 -16.75 37.61 20.86
CA GLU A 145 -17.25 37.44 22.23
C GLU A 145 -18.14 36.20 22.37
N PHE A 146 -19.00 35.94 21.38
CA PHE A 146 -19.83 34.73 21.34
C PHE A 146 -18.96 33.46 21.35
N MET A 147 -17.95 33.38 20.48
CA MET A 147 -17.05 32.21 20.39
C MET A 147 -16.04 32.11 21.55
N ALA A 148 -15.74 33.23 22.23
CA ALA A 148 -14.89 33.22 23.41
C ALA A 148 -15.56 32.55 24.61
N ASP A 149 -16.88 32.64 24.72
CA ASP A 149 -17.66 31.96 25.76
C ASP A 149 -17.73 30.43 25.51
N PRO A 150 -17.20 29.60 26.43
CA PRO A 150 -17.21 28.14 26.26
C PRO A 150 -18.62 27.54 26.17
N ALA A 151 -19.66 28.22 26.65
CA ALA A 151 -21.04 27.73 26.57
C ALA A 151 -21.57 27.65 25.12
N ASN A 152 -20.94 28.37 24.19
CA ASN A 152 -21.36 28.45 22.78
C ASN A 152 -20.54 27.56 21.86
N LEU A 153 -19.56 26.80 22.39
CA LEU A 153 -18.68 25.99 21.57
C LEU A 153 -19.38 24.76 21.00
N GLY A 154 -19.10 24.47 19.74
CA GLY A 154 -19.39 23.19 19.09
C GLY A 154 -18.50 22.07 19.62
N LYS A 155 -18.52 20.93 18.93
CA LYS A 155 -17.65 19.77 19.25
C LYS A 155 -16.74 19.43 18.07
N ALA A 156 -15.60 18.79 18.34
CA ALA A 156 -14.68 18.30 17.32
C ALA A 156 -14.39 19.36 16.24
N ASN A 157 -14.55 19.02 14.96
CA ASN A 157 -14.30 19.94 13.85
C ASN A 157 -15.14 21.23 13.88
N HIS A 158 -16.29 21.23 14.56
CA HIS A 158 -17.11 22.43 14.68
C HIS A 158 -16.45 23.45 15.62
N ALA A 159 -15.88 23.00 16.74
CA ALA A 159 -15.07 23.82 17.63
C ALA A 159 -13.79 24.32 16.95
N MET A 160 -13.17 23.49 16.09
CA MET A 160 -11.99 23.86 15.30
C MET A 160 -12.28 25.11 14.44
N HIS A 161 -13.42 25.13 13.74
CA HIS A 161 -13.82 26.30 12.94
C HIS A 161 -14.04 27.57 13.78
N GLN A 162 -14.60 27.43 14.99
CA GLN A 162 -14.76 28.57 15.91
C GLN A 162 -13.40 29.08 16.42
N HIS A 163 -12.45 28.19 16.72
CA HIS A 163 -11.11 28.59 17.17
C HIS A 163 -10.29 29.23 16.04
N GLU A 164 -10.38 28.69 14.82
CA GLU A 164 -9.82 29.30 13.60
C GLU A 164 -10.35 30.74 13.44
N ALA A 165 -11.66 30.92 13.58
CA ALA A 165 -12.31 32.21 13.43
C ALA A 165 -11.97 33.18 14.56
N LEU A 166 -11.94 32.72 15.82
CA LEU A 166 -11.58 33.53 16.97
C LEU A 166 -10.15 34.06 16.87
N PHE A 167 -9.22 33.25 16.34
CA PHE A 167 -7.86 33.70 16.03
C PHE A 167 -7.87 34.86 15.03
N VAL A 168 -8.56 34.69 13.89
CA VAL A 168 -8.66 35.74 12.86
C VAL A 168 -9.28 37.02 13.41
N CYS A 169 -10.36 36.90 14.19
CA CYS A 169 -10.99 38.03 14.88
C CYS A 169 -10.01 38.73 15.83
N GLY A 170 -9.30 37.99 16.68
CA GLY A 170 -8.33 38.53 17.63
C GLY A 170 -7.22 39.32 16.93
N ARG A 171 -6.68 38.79 15.83
CA ARG A 171 -5.64 39.45 15.04
C ARG A 171 -6.15 40.74 14.39
N ILE A 172 -7.35 40.73 13.82
CA ILE A 172 -7.93 41.90 13.16
C ILE A 172 -8.36 42.97 14.17
N LEU A 173 -8.98 42.58 15.29
CA LEU A 173 -9.38 43.50 16.37
C LEU A 173 -8.20 44.00 17.21
N ARG A 174 -6.99 43.48 16.97
CA ARG A 174 -5.79 43.69 17.81
C ARG A 174 -6.02 43.31 19.28
N ASP A 175 -6.81 42.26 19.49
CA ASP A 175 -7.14 41.72 20.81
C ASP A 175 -6.28 40.47 21.09
N GLN A 176 -5.27 40.66 21.94
CA GLN A 176 -4.36 39.58 22.31
C GLN A 176 -5.07 38.49 23.13
N LYS A 177 -6.12 38.82 23.91
CA LYS A 177 -6.83 37.83 24.72
C LYS A 177 -7.56 36.82 23.84
N PHE A 178 -8.21 37.28 22.77
CA PHE A 178 -8.85 36.38 21.80
C PHE A 178 -7.83 35.54 21.04
N THR A 179 -6.69 36.15 20.67
CA THR A 179 -5.61 35.44 19.97
C THR A 179 -5.03 34.31 20.83
N ASP A 180 -4.68 34.59 22.08
CA ASP A 180 -4.10 33.60 23.01
C ASP A 180 -5.11 32.50 23.36
N LEU A 181 -6.38 32.87 23.55
CA LEU A 181 -7.45 31.92 23.83
C LEU A 181 -7.67 30.97 22.66
N ALA A 182 -7.66 31.48 21.42
CA ALA A 182 -7.81 30.67 20.22
C ALA A 182 -6.65 29.67 20.08
N ILE A 183 -5.39 30.11 20.20
CA ILE A 183 -4.22 29.23 20.11
C ILE A 183 -4.27 28.14 21.19
N LYS A 184 -4.55 28.51 22.45
CA LYS A 184 -4.65 27.55 23.56
C LYS A 184 -5.72 26.49 23.31
N ARG A 185 -6.92 26.91 22.91
CA ARG A 185 -8.04 25.97 22.65
C ARG A 185 -7.77 25.10 21.43
N PHE A 186 -7.12 25.64 20.41
CA PHE A 186 -6.74 24.88 19.22
C PHE A 186 -5.70 23.78 19.54
N ASP A 187 -4.72 24.07 20.42
CA ASP A 187 -3.76 23.06 20.91
C ASP A 187 -4.44 21.95 21.72
N GLN A 188 -5.37 22.32 22.61
CA GLN A 188 -6.17 21.35 23.35
C GLN A 188 -7.01 20.47 22.40
N LEU A 189 -7.68 21.08 21.44
CA LEU A 189 -8.54 20.35 20.50
C LEU A 189 -7.74 19.40 19.60
N LEU A 190 -6.58 19.83 19.09
CA LEU A 190 -5.67 18.95 18.35
C LEU A 190 -5.24 17.73 19.17
N ASN A 191 -4.94 17.91 20.46
CA ASN A 191 -4.58 16.82 21.37
C ASN A 191 -5.72 15.82 21.60
N GLU A 192 -6.98 16.30 21.59
CA GLU A 192 -8.17 15.47 21.78
C GLU A 192 -8.55 14.71 20.49
N GLU A 193 -8.49 15.42 19.36
CA GLU A 193 -8.97 14.96 18.06
C GLU A 193 -7.98 14.07 17.32
N TYR A 194 -6.67 14.23 17.54
CA TYR A 194 -5.62 13.40 16.93
C TYR A 194 -4.82 12.63 17.99
N ASP A 195 -4.68 11.32 17.76
CA ASP A 195 -3.81 10.47 18.59
C ASP A 195 -2.32 10.58 18.21
N GLU A 196 -1.45 9.87 18.94
CA GLU A 196 -0.01 9.86 18.71
C GLU A 196 0.41 9.23 17.36
N GLN A 197 -0.49 8.46 16.74
CA GLN A 197 -0.28 7.86 15.43
C GLN A 197 -0.81 8.74 14.29
N GLY A 198 -1.38 9.90 14.63
CA GLY A 198 -1.90 10.88 13.68
C GLY A 198 -3.30 10.58 13.19
N VAL A 199 -4.07 9.73 13.86
CA VAL A 199 -5.43 9.36 13.43
C VAL A 199 -6.48 10.20 14.12
N ASN A 200 -7.45 10.70 13.35
CA ASN A 200 -8.55 11.49 13.87
C ASN A 200 -9.62 10.61 14.54
N GLY A 201 -10.21 11.10 15.63
CA GLY A 201 -11.17 10.38 16.46
C GLY A 201 -12.58 10.17 15.88
N GLU A 202 -12.91 10.71 14.71
CA GLU A 202 -14.29 10.73 14.22
C GLU A 202 -14.79 9.39 13.65
N GLY A 203 -13.88 8.46 13.32
CA GLY A 203 -14.25 7.09 12.96
C GLY A 203 -14.61 6.86 11.48
N ALA A 204 -14.27 7.80 10.60
CA ALA A 204 -14.45 7.66 9.14
C ALA A 204 -13.25 8.23 8.37
N ILE A 205 -12.83 7.54 7.29
CA ILE A 205 -11.66 7.93 6.48
C ILE A 205 -11.88 9.27 5.78
N ALA A 206 -13.07 9.51 5.23
CA ALA A 206 -13.40 10.80 4.61
C ALA A 206 -13.30 11.96 5.62
N TYR A 207 -13.66 11.74 6.87
CA TYR A 207 -13.55 12.75 7.93
C TYR A 207 -12.12 12.94 8.40
N HIS A 208 -11.34 11.87 8.51
CA HIS A 208 -9.92 11.99 8.79
C HIS A 208 -9.20 12.86 7.73
N TYR A 209 -9.46 12.61 6.45
CA TYR A 209 -8.97 13.42 5.34
C TYR A 209 -9.46 14.88 5.37
N ASN A 210 -10.77 15.10 5.57
CA ASN A 210 -11.32 16.46 5.60
C ASN A 210 -10.80 17.27 6.79
N ASN A 211 -10.74 16.65 7.98
CA ASN A 211 -10.14 17.27 9.14
C ASN A 211 -8.69 17.64 8.88
N TYR A 212 -7.91 16.76 8.24
CA TYR A 212 -6.54 17.10 7.88
C TYR A 212 -6.47 18.41 7.07
N LEU A 213 -7.28 18.54 6.02
CA LEU A 213 -7.32 19.75 5.19
C LEU A 213 -7.76 21.00 5.96
N TRP A 214 -8.73 20.87 6.87
CA TRP A 214 -9.22 22.00 7.65
C TRP A 214 -8.23 22.47 8.72
N TYR A 215 -7.60 21.53 9.43
CA TYR A 215 -6.54 21.84 10.38
C TYR A 215 -5.32 22.45 9.67
N GLU A 216 -4.89 21.92 8.53
CA GLU A 216 -3.81 22.53 7.72
C GLU A 216 -4.15 23.96 7.30
N ARG A 217 -5.42 24.23 6.92
CA ARG A 217 -5.86 25.59 6.60
C ARG A 217 -5.74 26.51 7.81
N ALA A 218 -6.18 26.06 8.98
CA ALA A 218 -6.11 26.84 10.22
C ALA A 218 -4.65 27.09 10.65
N LEU A 219 -3.78 26.08 10.56
CA LEU A 219 -2.34 26.22 10.85
C LEU A 219 -1.67 27.23 9.91
N LYS A 220 -2.02 27.22 8.61
CA LYS A 220 -1.53 28.25 7.66
C LYS A 220 -1.96 29.67 8.05
N ARG A 221 -3.10 29.86 8.72
CA ARG A 221 -3.50 31.18 9.23
C ARG A 221 -2.58 31.64 10.37
N PHE A 222 -2.12 30.71 11.20
CA PHE A 222 -1.18 31.01 12.28
C PHE A 222 0.19 31.37 11.70
N ASP A 223 0.67 30.59 10.71
CA ASP A 223 1.92 30.85 10.01
C ASP A 223 1.92 32.23 9.33
N ALA A 224 0.80 32.62 8.71
CA ALA A 224 0.66 33.91 8.04
C ALA A 224 0.80 35.12 8.99
N GLU A 225 0.69 34.91 10.30
CA GLU A 225 0.88 35.92 11.34
C GLU A 225 2.16 35.72 12.16
N GLY A 226 3.01 34.74 11.79
CA GLY A 226 4.20 34.37 12.56
C GLY A 226 3.89 33.85 13.95
N ALA A 227 2.67 33.35 14.19
CA ALA A 227 2.29 32.73 15.46
C ALA A 227 2.89 31.32 15.55
N PRO A 228 3.34 30.88 16.75
CA PRO A 228 3.81 29.51 16.91
C PRO A 228 2.69 28.52 16.61
N ARG A 229 3.00 27.46 15.87
CA ARG A 229 2.06 26.35 15.71
C ARG A 229 1.85 25.66 17.08
N PRO A 230 0.64 25.16 17.37
CA PRO A 230 0.36 24.30 18.51
C PRO A 230 1.33 23.12 18.57
N ALA A 231 1.76 22.71 19.76
CA ALA A 231 2.66 21.57 19.91
C ALA A 231 2.01 20.28 19.39
N ALA A 232 0.69 20.14 19.59
CA ALA A 232 -0.09 19.00 19.11
C ALA A 232 -0.15 18.90 17.57
N ALA A 233 0.29 19.92 16.81
CA ALA A 233 0.34 19.88 15.35
C ALA A 233 1.31 18.79 14.83
N GLU A 234 2.27 18.34 15.63
CA GLU A 234 3.15 17.22 15.26
C GLU A 234 2.39 15.89 15.08
N ARG A 235 1.30 15.68 15.84
CA ARG A 235 0.43 14.50 15.67
C ARG A 235 -0.31 14.58 14.35
N HIS A 236 -0.90 15.73 14.08
CA HIS A 236 -1.59 16.02 12.83
C HIS A 236 -0.69 15.83 11.59
N ALA A 237 0.61 16.18 11.69
CA ALA A 237 1.57 16.00 10.60
C ALA A 237 1.82 14.53 10.20
N ARG A 238 1.37 13.55 11.00
CA ARG A 238 1.48 12.11 10.70
C ARG A 238 0.28 11.57 9.91
N ALA A 239 -0.83 12.31 9.87
CA ALA A 239 -2.06 11.91 9.18
C ALA A 239 -1.87 11.52 7.70
N PRO A 240 -1.00 12.17 6.89
CA PRO A 240 -0.83 11.79 5.48
C PRO A 240 -0.39 10.33 5.27
N GLU A 241 0.38 9.76 6.20
CA GLU A 241 0.80 8.35 6.13
C GLU A 241 -0.39 7.41 6.37
N GLU A 242 -1.28 7.72 7.34
CA GLU A 242 -2.50 6.94 7.54
C GLU A 242 -3.45 7.05 6.34
N ILE A 243 -3.65 8.27 5.82
CA ILE A 243 -4.49 8.50 4.64
C ILE A 243 -4.00 7.65 3.46
N ALA A 244 -2.68 7.50 3.29
CA ALA A 244 -2.11 6.61 2.28
C ALA A 244 -2.37 5.12 2.60
N HIS A 245 -2.22 4.67 3.85
CA HIS A 245 -2.57 3.30 4.25
C HIS A 245 -4.06 2.98 4.04
N ALA A 246 -4.95 3.95 4.27
CA ALA A 246 -6.39 3.86 4.06
C ALA A 246 -6.81 3.97 2.58
N THR A 247 -5.86 4.19 1.67
CA THR A 247 -6.11 4.23 0.22
C THR A 247 -5.91 2.85 -0.39
N ARG A 248 -6.94 2.36 -1.09
CA ARG A 248 -6.96 1.08 -1.79
C ARG A 248 -5.99 1.08 -2.99
N PRO A 249 -5.63 -0.11 -3.51
CA PRO A 249 -4.84 -0.30 -4.73
C PRO A 249 -5.29 0.54 -5.95
N ASP A 250 -6.59 0.79 -6.09
CA ASP A 250 -7.19 1.59 -7.17
C ASP A 250 -7.07 3.13 -6.97
N GLY A 251 -6.38 3.58 -5.92
CA GLY A 251 -6.17 5.00 -5.61
C GLY A 251 -7.33 5.68 -4.87
N THR A 252 -8.34 4.94 -4.44
CA THR A 252 -9.52 5.47 -3.75
C THR A 252 -9.58 5.07 -2.28
N PHE A 253 -10.24 5.86 -1.43
CA PHE A 253 -10.34 5.56 0.00
C PHE A 253 -11.15 4.29 0.29
N VAL A 254 -10.68 3.50 1.25
CA VAL A 254 -11.47 2.44 1.86
C VAL A 254 -12.73 3.03 2.53
N SER A 255 -13.90 2.45 2.25
CA SER A 255 -15.21 3.07 2.54
C SER A 255 -15.67 2.94 4.01
N ILE A 256 -14.76 3.00 4.98
CA ILE A 256 -15.09 2.79 6.41
C ILE A 256 -15.79 4.04 6.98
N GLY A 257 -16.88 3.81 7.72
CA GLY A 257 -17.71 4.84 8.34
C GLY A 257 -18.46 5.68 7.30
N ASP A 258 -18.62 6.98 7.58
CA ASP A 258 -19.25 7.97 6.70
C ASP A 258 -18.43 8.30 5.43
N THR A 259 -17.87 7.29 4.76
CA THR A 259 -17.02 7.39 3.56
C THR A 259 -17.72 6.74 2.36
N ASP A 260 -18.11 7.53 1.35
CA ASP A 260 -18.76 7.04 0.12
C ASP A 260 -17.80 6.96 -1.08
N GLY A 261 -16.51 7.26 -0.87
CA GLY A 261 -15.49 7.37 -1.91
C GLY A 261 -14.50 8.51 -1.64
N GLY A 262 -13.79 8.93 -2.68
CA GLY A 262 -12.77 9.99 -2.63
C GLY A 262 -11.34 9.48 -2.79
N THR A 263 -10.39 10.42 -2.90
CA THR A 263 -8.96 10.16 -3.09
C THR A 263 -8.13 11.12 -2.25
N ALA A 264 -6.86 10.77 -2.01
CA ALA A 264 -5.93 11.60 -1.22
C ALA A 264 -5.37 12.83 -1.96
N GLN A 265 -5.89 13.17 -3.16
CA GLN A 265 -5.28 14.10 -4.12
C GLN A 265 -4.96 15.51 -3.60
N ASN A 266 -5.68 15.99 -2.57
CA ASN A 266 -5.48 17.33 -2.01
C ASN A 266 -4.55 17.34 -0.80
N VAL A 267 -4.10 16.17 -0.33
CA VAL A 267 -3.07 16.05 0.69
C VAL A 267 -1.74 15.91 -0.02
N ARG A 268 -0.82 16.85 0.24
CA ARG A 268 0.52 16.84 -0.34
C ARG A 268 1.50 16.18 0.62
N SER A 269 1.97 15.00 0.24
CA SER A 269 3.03 14.27 0.93
C SER A 269 3.58 13.22 -0.02
N PRO A 270 4.83 12.73 0.17
CA PRO A 270 5.36 11.64 -0.64
C PRO A 270 4.42 10.42 -0.68
N PHE A 271 3.77 10.09 0.43
CA PHE A 271 2.87 8.93 0.55
C PHE A 271 1.55 9.10 -0.20
N THR A 272 0.90 10.25 -0.04
CA THR A 272 -0.38 10.54 -0.69
C THR A 272 -0.22 10.81 -2.18
N ASP A 273 0.89 11.44 -2.59
CA ASP A 273 1.24 11.61 -4.00
C ASP A 273 1.50 10.24 -4.67
N TYR A 274 2.06 9.26 -3.94
CA TYR A 274 2.26 7.89 -4.44
C TYR A 274 0.97 7.15 -4.73
N VAL A 275 0.08 7.05 -3.75
CA VAL A 275 -1.18 6.31 -3.94
C VAL A 275 -2.13 6.99 -4.91
N THR A 276 -2.08 8.32 -5.04
CA THR A 276 -2.94 9.08 -5.98
C THR A 276 -2.44 9.07 -7.41
N SER A 277 -1.14 8.83 -7.61
CA SER A 277 -0.52 8.78 -8.94
C SER A 277 -0.35 7.35 -9.47
N GLY A 278 -0.94 6.35 -8.80
CA GLY A 278 -0.74 4.94 -9.18
C GLY A 278 0.71 4.47 -9.00
N GLY A 279 1.47 5.10 -8.10
CA GLY A 279 2.89 4.84 -7.88
C GLY A 279 3.85 5.65 -8.75
N ALA A 280 3.37 6.58 -9.57
CA ALA A 280 4.21 7.36 -10.50
C ALA A 280 5.00 8.50 -9.83
N LYS A 281 4.56 9.02 -8.68
CA LYS A 281 5.15 10.18 -7.97
C LYS A 281 5.24 9.93 -6.48
N GLY A 282 6.23 10.51 -5.80
CA GLY A 282 6.37 10.32 -4.36
C GLY A 282 6.95 8.95 -3.99
N GLU A 283 6.69 8.50 -2.77
CA GLU A 283 7.26 7.27 -2.21
C GLU A 283 6.18 6.50 -1.43
N PRO A 284 6.17 5.16 -1.48
CA PRO A 284 5.20 4.38 -0.71
C PRO A 284 5.54 4.39 0.79
N PRO A 285 4.54 4.27 1.68
CA PRO A 285 4.78 3.96 3.08
C PRO A 285 5.60 2.68 3.26
N ALA A 286 6.41 2.62 4.32
CA ALA A 286 7.28 1.47 4.56
C ALA A 286 6.51 0.22 5.01
N ASP A 287 5.41 0.40 5.74
CA ASP A 287 4.68 -0.71 6.34
C ASP A 287 3.73 -1.38 5.33
N LEU A 288 3.79 -2.71 5.24
CA LEU A 288 2.78 -3.52 4.53
C LEU A 288 1.60 -3.90 5.42
N LEU A 289 1.77 -3.77 6.74
CA LEU A 289 0.74 -3.97 7.76
C LEU A 289 0.85 -2.80 8.75
N LYS A 290 -0.24 -2.06 8.91
CA LYS A 290 -0.35 -0.99 9.89
C LYS A 290 -1.59 -1.18 10.75
N ILE A 291 -1.42 -1.06 12.06
CA ILE A 291 -2.50 -1.12 13.05
C ILE A 291 -2.50 0.22 13.78
N TYR A 292 -3.63 0.90 13.71
CA TYR A 292 -3.89 2.16 14.37
C TYR A 292 -4.83 1.95 15.56
N ASP A 293 -4.48 2.54 16.71
CA ASP A 293 -5.15 2.37 18.00
C ASP A 293 -6.58 2.94 17.98
N ARG A 294 -6.88 3.84 17.05
CA ARG A 294 -8.25 4.34 16.74
C ARG A 294 -9.13 3.35 15.97
N GLY A 295 -8.66 2.11 15.80
CA GLY A 295 -9.50 1.00 15.36
C GLY A 295 -9.40 0.71 13.87
N TYR A 296 -8.22 0.88 13.28
CA TYR A 296 -7.98 0.54 11.88
C TYR A 296 -6.82 -0.44 11.74
N LEU A 297 -7.02 -1.45 10.93
CA LEU A 297 -5.97 -2.34 10.45
C LEU A 297 -5.97 -2.26 8.93
N PHE A 298 -4.82 -1.96 8.34
CA PHE A 298 -4.61 -1.99 6.90
C PHE A 298 -3.45 -2.92 6.59
N ALA A 299 -3.65 -3.83 5.65
CA ALA A 299 -2.62 -4.78 5.24
C ALA A 299 -2.64 -4.96 3.72
N ARG A 300 -1.46 -5.13 3.12
CA ARG A 300 -1.30 -5.32 1.68
C ARG A 300 -0.12 -6.22 1.31
N SER A 301 -0.14 -6.79 0.10
CA SER A 301 0.96 -7.64 -0.42
C SER A 301 2.19 -6.86 -0.91
N GLY A 302 1.99 -5.57 -1.20
CA GLY A 302 3.01 -4.65 -1.71
C GLY A 302 2.40 -3.30 -2.07
N TRP A 303 3.22 -2.42 -2.63
CA TRP A 303 2.83 -1.10 -3.14
C TRP A 303 2.99 -0.99 -4.66
N GLY A 304 3.06 -2.09 -5.39
CA GLY A 304 3.35 -2.07 -6.83
C GLY A 304 4.85 -1.94 -7.16
N GLU A 305 5.71 -2.22 -6.19
CA GLU A 305 7.17 -2.05 -6.29
C GLU A 305 7.89 -3.35 -6.72
N THR A 306 7.15 -4.43 -6.99
CA THR A 306 7.70 -5.76 -7.28
C THR A 306 7.10 -6.37 -8.55
N GLU A 307 6.57 -7.59 -8.52
CA GLU A 307 6.03 -8.26 -9.71
C GLU A 307 4.66 -7.74 -10.15
N LYS A 308 3.91 -7.15 -9.21
CA LYS A 308 2.58 -6.61 -9.41
C LYS A 308 2.61 -5.11 -9.64
N ASN A 309 1.67 -4.62 -10.43
CA ASN A 309 1.31 -3.21 -10.45
C ASN A 309 0.55 -2.84 -9.16
N LEU A 310 0.54 -1.55 -8.79
CA LEU A 310 -0.09 -1.10 -7.54
C LEU A 310 -1.57 -1.51 -7.44
N ASP A 311 -2.32 -1.46 -8.54
CA ASP A 311 -3.73 -1.83 -8.66
C ASP A 311 -3.99 -3.35 -8.57
N GLU A 312 -2.96 -4.18 -8.78
CA GLU A 312 -3.03 -5.64 -8.67
C GLU A 312 -2.70 -6.16 -7.26
N GLU A 313 -2.17 -5.28 -6.40
CA GLU A 313 -1.81 -5.64 -5.03
C GLU A 313 -3.04 -6.07 -4.23
N THR A 314 -2.87 -7.11 -3.42
CA THR A 314 -3.88 -7.52 -2.47
C THR A 314 -3.89 -6.53 -1.32
N PHE A 315 -5.05 -6.01 -0.95
CA PHE A 315 -5.26 -5.10 0.16
C PHE A 315 -6.47 -5.57 0.97
N PHE A 316 -6.38 -5.52 2.28
CA PHE A 316 -7.55 -5.70 3.15
C PHE A 316 -7.50 -4.76 4.33
N SER A 317 -8.68 -4.46 4.85
CA SER A 317 -8.83 -3.65 6.06
C SER A 317 -9.69 -4.36 7.09
N VAL A 318 -9.48 -4.03 8.37
CA VAL A 318 -10.40 -4.37 9.46
C VAL A 318 -10.68 -3.12 10.29
N SER A 319 -11.96 -2.76 10.45
CA SER A 319 -12.40 -1.75 11.42
C SER A 319 -12.58 -2.43 12.79
N PHE A 320 -12.18 -1.80 13.90
CA PHE A 320 -12.41 -2.30 15.26
C PHE A 320 -12.54 -1.16 16.26
N GLY A 321 -12.71 -1.46 17.54
CA GLY A 321 -12.88 -0.46 18.61
C GLY A 321 -14.34 -0.17 18.93
N ALA A 322 -14.59 1.04 19.42
CA ALA A 322 -15.90 1.45 19.93
C ALA A 322 -16.93 1.66 18.81
N ALA A 323 -18.16 1.17 19.03
CA ALA A 323 -19.26 1.27 18.07
C ALA A 323 -19.90 2.68 17.98
N ASN A 324 -19.68 3.55 18.96
CA ASN A 324 -20.32 4.87 19.09
C ASN A 324 -19.43 6.05 18.63
N ARG A 325 -18.58 5.83 17.63
CA ARG A 325 -17.80 6.90 16.98
C ARG A 325 -18.74 7.87 16.24
N VAL A 326 -18.38 9.15 16.17
CA VAL A 326 -19.27 10.23 15.65
C VAL A 326 -19.73 9.96 14.22
N HIS A 327 -18.79 9.58 13.36
CA HIS A 327 -18.98 9.26 11.95
C HIS A 327 -18.65 7.81 11.61
N GLY A 328 -18.33 7.00 12.63
CA GLY A 328 -18.14 5.56 12.48
C GLY A 328 -19.44 4.79 12.62
N HIS A 329 -19.43 3.54 12.17
CA HIS A 329 -20.56 2.62 12.27
C HIS A 329 -20.30 1.55 13.36
N PRO A 330 -21.32 0.78 13.80
CA PRO A 330 -21.14 -0.42 14.64
C PRO A 330 -20.57 -1.59 13.81
N ASP A 331 -19.43 -1.35 13.16
CA ASP A 331 -18.79 -2.17 12.14
C ASP A 331 -17.51 -2.88 12.63
N GLY A 332 -17.29 -2.94 13.95
CA GLY A 332 -16.13 -3.59 14.54
C GLY A 332 -16.04 -5.06 14.13
N GLY A 333 -14.92 -5.43 13.50
CA GLY A 333 -14.62 -6.71 12.87
C GLY A 333 -14.95 -6.79 11.38
N SER A 334 -15.54 -5.74 10.78
CA SER A 334 -15.88 -5.70 9.34
C SER A 334 -14.62 -5.72 8.50
N ILE A 335 -14.67 -6.39 7.36
CA ILE A 335 -13.52 -6.62 6.47
C ILE A 335 -13.85 -6.04 5.08
N THR A 336 -12.89 -5.30 4.51
CA THR A 336 -12.83 -5.04 3.07
C THR A 336 -11.66 -5.81 2.45
N PHE A 337 -11.75 -6.15 1.17
CA PHE A 337 -10.74 -6.95 0.47
C PHE A 337 -10.71 -6.58 -1.01
N SER A 338 -9.53 -6.18 -1.49
CA SER A 338 -9.24 -5.87 -2.88
C SER A 338 -8.06 -6.73 -3.33
N ALA A 339 -8.11 -7.28 -4.54
CA ALA A 339 -7.00 -8.04 -5.13
C ALA A 339 -7.20 -8.17 -6.64
N ASP A 340 -6.11 -8.25 -7.40
CA ASP A 340 -6.13 -8.45 -8.85
C ASP A 340 -7.03 -7.41 -9.56
N THR A 341 -6.90 -6.12 -9.20
CA THR A 341 -7.68 -4.96 -9.70
C THR A 341 -9.15 -4.88 -9.28
N VAL A 342 -9.65 -5.85 -8.48
CA VAL A 342 -11.06 -5.92 -8.08
C VAL A 342 -11.25 -5.65 -6.60
N ASN A 343 -12.20 -4.78 -6.26
CA ASN A 343 -12.70 -4.56 -4.90
C ASN A 343 -13.75 -5.61 -4.54
N TRP A 344 -13.30 -6.82 -4.20
CA TRP A 344 -14.18 -7.98 -3.94
C TRP A 344 -15.16 -7.75 -2.79
N LEU A 345 -14.68 -7.21 -1.67
CA LEU A 345 -15.49 -6.83 -0.51
C LEU A 345 -15.32 -5.35 -0.22
N VAL A 346 -16.43 -4.63 -0.10
CA VAL A 346 -16.46 -3.19 0.22
C VAL A 346 -17.36 -2.93 1.41
N ASP A 347 -17.21 -1.77 2.02
CA ASP A 347 -18.12 -1.29 3.07
C ASP A 347 -19.27 -0.44 2.44
N PRO A 348 -20.50 -0.50 2.97
CA PRO A 348 -21.69 0.14 2.37
C PRO A 348 -21.68 1.68 2.28
N GLY A 349 -20.87 2.40 3.06
CA GLY A 349 -20.86 3.86 3.11
C GLY A 349 -22.08 4.49 3.82
N LYS A 350 -22.32 5.80 3.63
CA LYS A 350 -23.35 6.58 4.36
C LYS A 350 -24.60 6.96 3.58
N PHE A 351 -24.48 7.19 2.27
CA PHE A 351 -25.52 7.76 1.39
C PHE A 351 -25.92 9.22 1.69
N GLN A 352 -26.49 9.54 2.86
CA GLN A 352 -26.90 10.91 3.22
C GLN A 352 -26.94 11.13 4.74
N TYR A 353 -27.06 12.39 5.19
CA TYR A 353 -27.45 12.71 6.57
C TYR A 353 -28.97 12.77 6.74
N GLY A 354 -29.44 12.72 7.99
CA GLY A 354 -30.87 12.77 8.32
C GLY A 354 -31.57 11.41 8.29
N TYR A 355 -32.91 11.43 8.32
CA TYR A 355 -33.73 10.23 8.38
C TYR A 355 -34.11 9.74 6.97
N SER A 356 -33.65 8.55 6.60
CA SER A 356 -34.18 7.79 5.46
C SER A 356 -33.92 6.30 5.63
N ILE A 357 -34.69 5.48 4.92
CA ILE A 357 -34.51 4.02 4.92
C ILE A 357 -33.08 3.63 4.48
N PRO A 358 -32.51 4.19 3.39
CA PRO A 358 -31.13 3.90 3.01
C PRO A 358 -30.11 4.27 4.10
N ARG A 359 -30.17 5.48 4.65
CA ARG A 359 -29.25 5.93 5.71
C ARG A 359 -29.34 4.99 6.92
N LYS A 360 -30.56 4.68 7.38
CA LYS A 360 -30.78 3.79 8.52
C LYS A 360 -30.18 2.38 8.31
N HIS A 361 -30.28 1.82 7.10
CA HIS A 361 -29.76 0.49 6.80
C HIS A 361 -28.24 0.49 6.63
N LEU A 362 -27.70 1.38 5.81
CA LEU A 362 -26.28 1.37 5.42
C LEU A 362 -25.34 1.59 6.61
N VAL A 363 -25.76 2.32 7.65
CA VAL A 363 -24.98 2.53 8.89
C VAL A 363 -25.24 1.48 9.97
N SER A 364 -26.09 0.49 9.70
CA SER A 364 -26.44 -0.53 10.68
C SER A 364 -25.45 -1.68 10.61
N ARG A 365 -25.20 -2.39 11.71
CA ARG A 365 -24.35 -3.58 11.71
C ARG A 365 -24.73 -4.62 10.63
N ALA A 366 -26.02 -4.69 10.27
CA ALA A 366 -26.54 -5.65 9.32
C ALA A 366 -26.18 -5.38 7.85
N SER A 367 -25.62 -4.21 7.51
CA SER A 367 -25.13 -3.89 6.16
C SER A 367 -23.65 -4.27 5.95
N HIS A 368 -22.87 -4.41 7.04
CA HIS A 368 -21.43 -4.65 7.02
C HIS A 368 -21.06 -6.13 6.85
N SER A 369 -19.81 -6.42 6.44
CA SER A 369 -19.26 -7.77 6.30
C SER A 369 -18.95 -8.41 7.67
N LEU A 370 -20.00 -8.73 8.43
CA LEU A 370 -19.96 -9.10 9.85
C LEU A 370 -20.92 -10.24 10.21
N VAL A 371 -20.81 -10.73 11.45
CA VAL A 371 -21.82 -11.62 12.04
C VAL A 371 -22.88 -10.80 12.79
N SER A 372 -24.14 -11.02 12.45
CA SER A 372 -25.32 -10.55 13.19
C SER A 372 -26.06 -11.71 13.84
N ILE A 373 -26.75 -11.46 14.94
CA ILE A 373 -27.59 -12.45 15.63
C ILE A 373 -29.05 -12.08 15.40
N GLU A 374 -29.82 -12.98 14.79
CA GLU A 374 -31.23 -12.75 14.44
C GLU A 374 -32.05 -12.42 15.70
N GLY A 375 -32.87 -11.37 15.61
CA GLY A 375 -33.71 -10.90 16.72
C GLY A 375 -32.94 -10.20 17.85
N ARG A 376 -31.62 -9.97 17.74
CA ARG A 376 -30.82 -9.26 18.75
C ARG A 376 -30.30 -7.94 18.18
N THR A 377 -30.41 -6.88 18.97
CA THR A 377 -29.86 -5.55 18.62
C THR A 377 -28.47 -5.41 19.22
N PRO A 378 -27.46 -4.94 18.46
CA PRO A 378 -26.13 -4.69 19.01
C PRO A 378 -26.16 -3.54 20.02
N ARG A 379 -25.37 -3.65 21.10
CA ARG A 379 -25.22 -2.59 22.10
C ARG A 379 -24.53 -1.37 21.49
N LYS A 380 -24.99 -0.17 21.86
CA LYS A 380 -24.43 1.10 21.35
C LYS A 380 -23.05 1.41 21.92
N ASP A 381 -22.78 0.97 23.14
CA ASP A 381 -21.51 1.10 23.86
C ASP A 381 -20.58 -0.11 23.66
N ALA A 382 -20.90 -0.98 22.69
CA ALA A 382 -20.07 -2.14 22.39
C ALA A 382 -18.68 -1.72 21.92
N VAL A 383 -17.69 -2.50 22.35
CA VAL A 383 -16.30 -2.40 21.88
C VAL A 383 -15.93 -3.74 21.26
N VAL A 384 -15.32 -3.69 20.08
CA VAL A 384 -14.66 -4.84 19.45
C VAL A 384 -13.15 -4.70 19.63
N GLU A 385 -12.57 -5.53 20.48
CA GLU A 385 -11.16 -5.43 20.88
C GLU A 385 -10.29 -6.35 20.03
N LEU A 386 -9.15 -5.86 19.55
CA LEU A 386 -8.07 -6.71 19.05
C LEU A 386 -7.38 -7.39 20.23
N SER A 387 -7.81 -8.60 20.57
CA SER A 387 -7.38 -9.33 21.78
C SER A 387 -6.12 -10.18 21.57
N ARG A 388 -5.79 -10.52 20.33
CA ARG A 388 -4.53 -11.21 19.98
C ARG A 388 -4.05 -10.80 18.59
N ARG A 389 -2.73 -10.71 18.43
CA ARG A 389 -2.05 -10.65 17.14
C ARG A 389 -0.82 -11.55 17.13
N ALA A 390 -0.55 -12.21 16.02
CA ALA A 390 0.69 -12.92 15.73
C ALA A 390 1.07 -12.66 14.27
N ILE A 391 2.25 -12.06 14.06
CA ILE A 391 2.74 -11.65 12.74
C ILE A 391 4.00 -12.43 12.43
N THR A 392 4.01 -13.15 11.32
CA THR A 392 5.18 -13.85 10.78
C THR A 392 5.32 -13.51 9.30
N ASP A 393 6.45 -13.89 8.70
CA ASP A 393 6.66 -13.73 7.25
C ASP A 393 5.67 -14.53 6.40
N ARG A 394 5.01 -15.54 7.01
CA ARG A 394 4.06 -16.45 6.35
C ARG A 394 2.58 -16.12 6.62
N ALA A 395 2.28 -15.47 7.75
CA ALA A 395 0.90 -15.15 8.09
C ALA A 395 0.75 -13.96 9.04
N TYR A 396 -0.35 -13.24 8.87
CA TYR A 396 -0.85 -12.28 9.86
C TYR A 396 -2.12 -12.86 10.51
N ASP A 397 -2.08 -13.13 11.82
CA ASP A 397 -3.18 -13.73 12.58
C ASP A 397 -3.69 -12.76 13.65
N PHE A 398 -4.96 -12.35 13.52
CA PHE A 398 -5.63 -11.42 14.42
C PHE A 398 -6.86 -12.07 15.05
N LEU A 399 -7.07 -11.88 16.35
CA LEU A 399 -8.30 -12.27 17.04
C LEU A 399 -9.01 -11.03 17.58
N PHE A 400 -10.26 -10.86 17.19
CA PHE A 400 -11.16 -9.82 17.64
C PHE A 400 -12.21 -10.41 18.59
N SER A 401 -12.39 -9.76 19.74
CA SER A 401 -13.40 -10.07 20.73
C SER A 401 -14.55 -9.08 20.61
N ASP A 402 -15.76 -9.57 20.34
CA ASP A 402 -16.92 -8.74 20.07
C ASP A 402 -17.92 -8.78 21.24
N SER A 403 -18.17 -7.61 21.84
CA SER A 403 -19.08 -7.43 22.97
C SER A 403 -20.46 -6.89 22.56
N SER A 404 -20.82 -6.95 21.27
CA SER A 404 -22.04 -6.35 20.73
C SER A 404 -23.34 -6.98 21.22
N PHE A 405 -23.35 -8.26 21.61
CA PHE A 405 -24.57 -8.98 21.93
C PHE A 405 -24.56 -9.52 23.37
N GLU A 406 -25.53 -9.09 24.18
CA GLU A 406 -25.67 -9.60 25.53
C GLU A 406 -25.95 -11.11 25.54
N GLY A 407 -25.27 -11.85 26.43
CA GLY A 407 -25.43 -13.30 26.56
C GLY A 407 -24.80 -14.13 25.44
N VAL A 408 -24.16 -13.49 24.45
CA VAL A 408 -23.47 -14.16 23.34
C VAL A 408 -21.99 -13.78 23.34
N THR A 409 -21.12 -14.77 23.40
CA THR A 409 -19.69 -14.58 23.11
C THR A 409 -19.49 -14.72 21.61
N LEU A 410 -19.06 -13.63 20.97
CA LEU A 410 -18.68 -13.61 19.56
C LEU A 410 -17.20 -13.25 19.45
N THR A 411 -16.46 -14.05 18.69
CA THR A 411 -15.07 -13.73 18.32
C THR A 411 -14.88 -13.92 16.83
N ARG A 412 -14.03 -13.09 16.22
CA ARG A 412 -13.63 -13.18 14.82
C ARG A 412 -12.13 -13.30 14.75
N ARG A 413 -11.62 -14.40 14.20
CA ARG A 413 -10.20 -14.54 13.87
C ARG A 413 -9.99 -14.31 12.39
N VAL A 414 -9.02 -13.47 12.03
CA VAL A 414 -8.65 -13.16 10.65
C VAL A 414 -7.20 -13.58 10.45
N ILE A 415 -6.98 -14.56 9.58
CA ILE A 415 -5.64 -15.07 9.25
C ILE A 415 -5.38 -14.76 7.78
N TYR A 416 -4.38 -13.95 7.48
CA TYR A 416 -3.92 -13.67 6.14
C TYR A 416 -2.69 -14.52 5.83
N SER A 417 -2.73 -15.32 4.75
CA SER A 417 -1.52 -15.95 4.20
C SER A 417 -0.81 -14.93 3.31
N THR A 418 0.43 -14.57 3.66
CA THR A 418 1.24 -13.61 2.87
C THR A 418 1.67 -14.19 1.53
N ALA A 419 1.69 -15.53 1.41
CA ALA A 419 2.08 -16.24 0.21
C ALA A 419 0.93 -16.56 -0.71
N GLY A 420 -0.16 -17.05 -0.12
CA GLY A 420 -1.38 -17.36 -0.83
C GLY A 420 -2.25 -16.14 -1.12
N GLU A 421 -2.02 -15.03 -0.41
CA GLU A 421 -2.80 -13.80 -0.50
C GLU A 421 -4.31 -14.02 -0.27
N TYR A 422 -4.66 -14.98 0.61
CA TYR A 422 -6.03 -15.28 0.99
C TYR A 422 -6.25 -15.07 2.49
N LEU A 423 -7.52 -14.89 2.87
CA LEU A 423 -7.96 -14.77 4.25
C LEU A 423 -8.67 -16.05 4.70
N VAL A 424 -8.32 -16.55 5.88
CA VAL A 424 -9.14 -17.51 6.65
C VAL A 424 -9.80 -16.75 7.78
N ILE A 425 -11.13 -16.68 7.76
CA ILE A 425 -11.96 -16.02 8.76
C ILE A 425 -12.65 -17.10 9.60
N VAL A 426 -12.42 -17.06 10.92
CA VAL A 426 -13.07 -17.95 11.87
C VAL A 426 -13.94 -17.12 12.81
N ASP A 427 -15.25 -17.12 12.56
CA ASP A 427 -16.23 -16.54 13.47
C ASP A 427 -16.71 -17.62 14.43
N HIS A 428 -16.54 -17.42 15.74
CA HIS A 428 -17.01 -18.34 16.77
C HIS A 428 -18.11 -17.68 17.59
N VAL A 429 -19.30 -18.29 17.54
CA VAL A 429 -20.49 -17.88 18.31
C VAL A 429 -20.71 -18.88 19.45
N ARG A 430 -20.84 -18.38 20.68
CA ARG A 430 -21.23 -19.17 21.86
C ARG A 430 -22.34 -18.46 22.64
N SER A 431 -23.39 -19.18 22.98
CA SER A 431 -24.56 -18.70 23.73
C SER A 431 -25.06 -19.79 24.68
N ARG A 432 -25.82 -19.40 25.71
CA ARG A 432 -26.54 -20.35 26.58
C ARG A 432 -27.76 -20.97 25.87
N ASP A 433 -28.41 -20.17 25.03
CA ASP A 433 -29.58 -20.52 24.24
C ASP A 433 -29.23 -20.72 22.77
N ASP A 434 -30.09 -21.42 22.03
CA ASP A 434 -29.95 -21.50 20.58
C ASP A 434 -30.14 -20.12 19.97
N VAL A 435 -29.17 -19.70 19.17
CA VAL A 435 -29.22 -18.47 18.39
C VAL A 435 -29.04 -18.78 16.91
N THR A 436 -29.68 -17.99 16.05
CA THR A 436 -29.39 -17.97 14.62
C THR A 436 -28.42 -16.83 14.35
N ALA A 437 -27.25 -17.15 13.80
CA ALA A 437 -26.26 -16.16 13.38
C ALA A 437 -26.20 -16.09 11.87
N ILE A 438 -26.07 -14.87 11.34
CA ILE A 438 -25.92 -14.57 9.92
C ILE A 438 -24.55 -13.94 9.73
N GLN A 439 -23.63 -14.64 9.07
CA GLN A 439 -22.39 -14.08 8.56
C GLN A 439 -22.68 -13.44 7.18
N ARG A 440 -22.48 -12.14 7.08
CA ARG A 440 -22.71 -11.35 5.88
C ARG A 440 -21.40 -10.99 5.19
N TRP A 441 -21.44 -10.91 3.87
CA TRP A 441 -20.40 -10.36 3.01
C TRP A 441 -21.02 -9.36 2.02
N GLN A 442 -20.59 -8.09 2.11
CA GLN A 442 -20.98 -7.03 1.18
C GLN A 442 -19.98 -7.00 0.02
N LEU A 443 -20.41 -7.37 -1.18
CA LEU A 443 -19.54 -7.39 -2.35
C LEU A 443 -19.45 -6.01 -3.01
N GLY A 444 -18.40 -5.81 -3.81
CA GLY A 444 -18.26 -4.65 -4.68
C GLY A 444 -19.40 -4.53 -5.71
N PRO A 445 -19.71 -3.31 -6.20
CA PRO A 445 -20.77 -3.10 -7.20
C PRO A 445 -20.61 -3.92 -8.48
N ASP A 446 -19.36 -4.14 -8.90
CA ASP A 446 -18.99 -4.85 -10.13
C ASP A 446 -18.73 -6.35 -9.91
N VAL A 447 -19.15 -6.88 -8.74
CA VAL A 447 -18.91 -8.26 -8.34
C VAL A 447 -20.21 -9.04 -8.30
N ASP A 448 -20.26 -10.08 -9.12
CA ASP A 448 -21.35 -11.05 -9.13
C ASP A 448 -21.01 -12.26 -8.26
N ALA A 449 -22.04 -12.91 -7.71
CA ALA A 449 -21.91 -14.15 -6.95
C ALA A 449 -22.79 -15.26 -7.52
N SER A 450 -22.28 -16.49 -7.47
CA SER A 450 -23.03 -17.72 -7.73
C SER A 450 -22.85 -18.68 -6.56
N ILE A 451 -23.95 -19.08 -5.93
CA ILE A 451 -23.93 -19.93 -4.74
C ILE A 451 -24.03 -21.41 -5.09
N THR A 452 -23.17 -22.19 -4.45
CA THR A 452 -23.23 -23.66 -4.36
C THR A 452 -23.45 -24.08 -2.91
N ARG A 453 -23.42 -25.39 -2.61
CA ARG A 453 -23.65 -25.89 -1.23
C ARG A 453 -22.64 -25.37 -0.20
N HIS A 454 -21.38 -25.17 -0.60
CA HIS A 454 -20.28 -24.85 0.33
C HIS A 454 -19.45 -23.62 -0.10
N ARG A 455 -19.85 -22.93 -1.17
CA ARG A 455 -19.04 -21.86 -1.76
C ARG A 455 -19.93 -20.84 -2.46
N ALA A 456 -19.59 -19.57 -2.36
CA ALA A 456 -20.00 -18.55 -3.32
C ALA A 456 -18.83 -18.26 -4.26
N GLU A 457 -19.02 -18.51 -5.55
CA GLU A 457 -18.06 -18.15 -6.61
C GLU A 457 -18.28 -16.69 -6.98
N LEU A 458 -17.19 -15.92 -7.01
CA LEU A 458 -17.23 -14.49 -7.28
C LEU A 458 -16.58 -14.19 -8.62
N ALA A 459 -17.16 -13.26 -9.39
CA ALA A 459 -16.64 -12.85 -10.68
C ALA A 459 -16.76 -11.34 -10.88
N SER A 460 -15.74 -10.76 -11.52
CA SER A 460 -15.77 -9.39 -12.07
C SER A 460 -14.95 -9.40 -13.36
N GLY A 461 -15.61 -9.25 -14.51
CA GLY A 461 -14.97 -9.47 -15.81
C GLY A 461 -14.35 -10.88 -15.93
N GLU A 462 -13.06 -10.94 -16.22
CA GLU A 462 -12.28 -12.20 -16.27
C GLU A 462 -11.74 -12.65 -14.90
N CYS A 463 -11.75 -11.75 -13.92
CA CYS A 463 -11.23 -12.04 -12.58
C CYS A 463 -12.17 -12.97 -11.81
N ARG A 464 -11.60 -13.86 -10.98
CA ARG A 464 -12.29 -14.90 -10.21
C ARG A 464 -11.81 -14.91 -8.78
N ALA A 465 -12.76 -15.00 -7.85
CA ALA A 465 -12.52 -15.18 -6.43
C ALA A 465 -13.57 -16.12 -5.81
N SER A 466 -13.45 -16.40 -4.52
CA SER A 466 -14.47 -17.18 -3.82
C SER A 466 -14.54 -16.95 -2.32
N LEU A 467 -15.74 -17.12 -1.78
CA LEU A 467 -16.02 -17.33 -0.37
C LEU A 467 -16.34 -18.82 -0.14
N SER A 468 -15.38 -19.57 0.39
CA SER A 468 -15.51 -21.02 0.62
C SER A 468 -15.76 -21.32 2.10
N TYR A 469 -16.76 -22.13 2.41
CA TYR A 469 -17.18 -22.47 3.76
C TYR A 469 -16.79 -23.90 4.12
N VAL A 470 -16.02 -24.06 5.20
CA VAL A 470 -15.49 -25.35 5.64
C VAL A 470 -16.13 -25.80 6.95
N GLY A 471 -16.29 -27.12 7.12
CA GLY A 471 -16.80 -27.75 8.34
C GLY A 471 -18.31 -27.99 8.28
N THR A 472 -19.03 -27.64 9.36
CA THR A 472 -20.48 -27.90 9.45
C THR A 472 -21.24 -27.14 8.37
N ALA A 473 -22.29 -27.77 7.84
CA ALA A 473 -23.12 -27.21 6.78
C ALA A 473 -23.63 -25.81 7.15
N THR A 474 -23.63 -24.92 6.15
CA THR A 474 -24.06 -23.53 6.25
C THR A 474 -25.13 -23.31 5.21
N GLN A 475 -26.21 -22.59 5.55
CA GLN A 475 -27.20 -22.20 4.55
C GLN A 475 -26.74 -20.90 3.89
N LEU A 476 -26.47 -20.94 2.59
CA LEU A 476 -26.04 -19.78 1.82
C LEU A 476 -27.22 -19.16 1.06
N SER A 477 -27.25 -17.82 0.99
CA SER A 477 -28.17 -17.06 0.16
C SER A 477 -27.49 -15.80 -0.38
N GLN A 478 -28.03 -15.25 -1.48
CA GLN A 478 -27.57 -13.98 -2.04
C GLN A 478 -28.75 -13.08 -2.42
N LEU A 479 -28.51 -11.78 -2.44
CA LEU A 479 -29.41 -10.77 -2.97
C LEU A 479 -28.61 -9.64 -3.64
N ARG A 480 -29.25 -8.88 -4.52
CA ARG A 480 -28.72 -7.65 -5.13
C ARG A 480 -29.86 -6.65 -5.25
N GLY A 481 -29.65 -5.42 -4.77
CA GLY A 481 -30.57 -4.30 -5.00
C GLY A 481 -32.04 -4.54 -4.63
N GLN A 482 -32.37 -4.60 -3.34
CA GLN A 482 -33.75 -4.77 -2.86
C GLN A 482 -34.23 -3.53 -2.10
N ASN A 483 -35.49 -3.11 -2.31
CA ASN A 483 -36.08 -1.95 -1.63
C ASN A 483 -36.96 -2.30 -0.42
N SER A 484 -37.50 -3.53 -0.34
CA SER A 484 -38.34 -3.97 0.77
C SER A 484 -38.15 -5.48 1.07
N PRO A 485 -37.52 -5.85 2.21
CA PRO A 485 -36.68 -4.98 3.04
C PRO A 485 -35.54 -4.35 2.21
N PHE A 486 -35.08 -3.17 2.62
CA PHE A 486 -34.00 -2.47 1.93
C PHE A 486 -32.67 -3.17 2.18
N ASP A 487 -32.01 -3.68 1.14
CA ASP A 487 -30.71 -4.35 1.24
C ASP A 487 -29.99 -4.47 -0.13
N GLY A 488 -28.70 -4.76 -0.14
CA GLY A 488 -27.93 -4.98 -1.37
C GLY A 488 -27.59 -3.69 -2.13
N TRP A 489 -27.16 -2.67 -1.42
CA TRP A 489 -26.78 -1.37 -1.96
C TRP A 489 -25.47 -0.89 -1.34
N VAL A 490 -24.68 -0.15 -2.13
CA VAL A 490 -23.49 0.59 -1.66
C VAL A 490 -23.66 2.06 -2.04
N ALA A 491 -23.32 2.96 -1.12
CA ALA A 491 -23.31 4.39 -1.37
C ALA A 491 -22.09 4.78 -2.22
N THR A 492 -22.31 5.66 -3.21
CA THR A 492 -21.28 6.14 -4.14
C THR A 492 -21.10 7.66 -4.10
N GLY A 493 -21.88 8.34 -3.25
CA GLY A 493 -21.83 9.78 -3.07
C GLY A 493 -23.07 10.30 -2.34
N TRP A 494 -23.16 11.63 -2.21
CA TRP A 494 -24.30 12.29 -1.56
C TRP A 494 -25.61 11.98 -2.27
N LYS A 495 -26.53 11.30 -1.57
CA LYS A 495 -27.82 10.82 -2.10
C LYS A 495 -27.66 9.94 -3.36
N GLN A 496 -26.50 9.30 -3.54
CA GLN A 496 -26.19 8.39 -4.64
C GLN A 496 -25.84 7.00 -4.11
N LYS A 497 -26.39 5.97 -4.75
CA LYS A 497 -26.14 4.57 -4.42
C LYS A 497 -26.23 3.72 -5.67
N THR A 498 -25.60 2.56 -5.64
CA THR A 498 -25.68 1.54 -6.69
C THR A 498 -26.03 0.19 -6.08
N GLU A 499 -26.61 -0.69 -6.89
CA GLU A 499 -26.92 -2.06 -6.49
C GLU A 499 -25.62 -2.86 -6.32
N ALA A 500 -25.54 -3.65 -5.27
CA ALA A 500 -24.39 -4.51 -5.00
C ALA A 500 -24.84 -5.86 -4.44
N THR A 501 -24.11 -6.90 -4.77
CA THR A 501 -24.42 -8.26 -4.32
C THR A 501 -24.06 -8.43 -2.85
N VAL A 502 -24.89 -9.18 -2.13
CA VAL A 502 -24.66 -9.58 -0.75
C VAL A 502 -24.68 -11.10 -0.69
N VAL A 503 -23.72 -11.70 0.01
CA VAL A 503 -23.72 -13.13 0.30
C VAL A 503 -23.92 -13.32 1.80
N ASN A 504 -24.94 -14.11 2.18
CA ASN A 504 -25.26 -14.44 3.56
C ASN A 504 -25.05 -15.93 3.83
N ALA A 505 -24.55 -16.21 5.02
CA ALA A 505 -24.34 -17.55 5.56
C ALA A 505 -25.03 -17.67 6.92
N SER A 506 -26.00 -18.59 7.05
CA SER A 506 -26.75 -18.80 8.29
C SER A 506 -26.40 -20.12 8.98
N LYS A 507 -26.28 -20.06 10.31
CA LYS A 507 -26.17 -21.22 11.22
C LYS A 507 -26.98 -20.99 12.48
N ARG A 508 -27.51 -22.08 13.06
CA ARG A 508 -28.24 -22.08 14.33
C ARG A 508 -27.63 -23.04 15.32
N GLY A 509 -27.55 -22.62 16.60
CA GLY A 509 -27.15 -23.49 17.72
C GLY A 509 -26.62 -22.70 18.92
N LYS A 510 -26.06 -23.41 19.90
CA LYS A 510 -25.46 -22.80 21.11
C LYS A 510 -23.97 -22.52 20.99
N ASN A 511 -23.26 -23.28 20.17
CA ASN A 511 -21.81 -23.21 20.03
C ASN A 511 -21.41 -23.71 18.64
N PHE A 512 -21.01 -22.80 17.76
CA PHE A 512 -20.64 -23.14 16.39
C PHE A 512 -19.66 -22.13 15.81
N ARG A 513 -19.04 -22.52 14.69
CA ARG A 513 -18.11 -21.67 13.95
C ARG A 513 -18.51 -21.52 12.50
N PHE A 514 -18.29 -20.35 11.93
CA PHE A 514 -18.08 -20.19 10.50
C PHE A 514 -16.58 -20.25 10.25
N ILE A 515 -16.14 -21.12 9.33
CA ILE A 515 -14.76 -21.15 8.83
C ILE A 515 -14.88 -20.79 7.36
N THR A 516 -14.51 -19.56 7.02
CA THR A 516 -14.69 -18.98 5.70
C THR A 516 -13.32 -18.65 5.12
N VAL A 517 -13.06 -19.09 3.89
CA VAL A 517 -11.84 -18.72 3.15
C VAL A 517 -12.23 -17.78 2.03
N LEU A 518 -11.67 -16.57 2.06
CA LEU A 518 -11.74 -15.60 0.96
C LEU A 518 -10.42 -15.64 0.19
N ALA A 519 -10.47 -16.01 -1.08
CA ALA A 519 -9.31 -16.06 -1.94
C ALA A 519 -9.64 -15.47 -3.32
N SER A 520 -8.69 -14.75 -3.91
CA SER A 520 -8.70 -14.37 -5.33
C SER A 520 -7.75 -15.29 -6.11
N GLY A 521 -8.10 -15.65 -7.34
CA GLY A 521 -7.27 -16.53 -8.18
C GLY A 521 -6.90 -15.94 -9.54
N ASN A 522 -6.95 -14.61 -9.64
CA ASN A 522 -6.84 -13.85 -10.89
C ASN A 522 -7.83 -14.38 -11.93
N THR A 523 -7.44 -15.16 -12.94
CA THR A 523 -8.37 -15.69 -13.97
C THR A 523 -8.97 -17.05 -13.63
N SER A 524 -8.47 -17.72 -12.60
CA SER A 524 -8.89 -19.06 -12.19
C SER A 524 -9.63 -19.05 -10.86
N SER A 525 -10.66 -19.88 -10.73
CA SER A 525 -11.39 -20.02 -9.47
C SER A 525 -10.51 -20.67 -8.40
N PRO A 526 -10.33 -20.05 -7.21
CA PRO A 526 -9.61 -20.69 -6.11
C PRO A 526 -10.32 -21.96 -5.61
N ALA A 527 -9.53 -22.92 -5.15
CA ALA A 527 -10.02 -24.17 -4.58
C ALA A 527 -9.63 -24.30 -3.10
N VAL A 528 -10.58 -24.74 -2.26
CA VAL A 528 -10.38 -24.92 -0.81
C VAL A 528 -10.90 -26.29 -0.41
N GLU A 529 -10.05 -27.08 0.23
CA GLU A 529 -10.37 -28.44 0.66
C GLU A 529 -10.02 -28.63 2.14
N ASN A 530 -10.88 -29.33 2.88
CA ASN A 530 -10.56 -29.77 4.23
C ASN A 530 -9.64 -31.00 4.18
N VAL A 531 -8.51 -30.95 4.88
CA VAL A 531 -7.60 -32.09 5.00
C VAL A 531 -8.04 -32.95 6.19
N PRO A 532 -8.47 -34.22 5.98
CA PRO A 532 -8.94 -35.08 7.06
C PRO A 532 -7.79 -35.56 7.95
N GLY A 533 -8.12 -36.11 9.13
CA GLY A 533 -7.14 -36.74 10.03
C GLY A 533 -6.41 -35.78 10.98
N THR A 534 -6.84 -34.51 11.07
CA THR A 534 -6.28 -33.53 12.00
C THR A 534 -6.68 -33.82 13.46
N GLU A 535 -5.75 -33.56 14.39
CA GLU A 535 -6.01 -33.72 15.83
C GLU A 535 -7.13 -32.79 16.32
N ARG A 536 -7.83 -33.22 17.37
CA ARG A 536 -8.89 -32.44 18.01
C ARG A 536 -8.35 -31.08 18.46
N GLY A 537 -9.04 -30.01 18.06
CA GLY A 537 -8.64 -28.63 18.37
C GLY A 537 -7.93 -27.92 17.21
N TYR A 538 -7.57 -28.66 16.15
CA TYR A 538 -6.98 -28.14 14.93
C TYR A 538 -7.90 -28.43 13.74
N PHE A 539 -7.77 -27.62 12.69
CA PHE A 539 -8.25 -27.95 11.35
C PHE A 539 -7.18 -27.60 10.32
N CYS A 540 -7.12 -28.35 9.22
CA CYS A 540 -6.15 -28.13 8.16
C CYS A 540 -6.89 -27.93 6.85
N LEU A 541 -6.53 -26.87 6.13
CA LEU A 541 -7.09 -26.56 4.82
C LEU A 541 -6.00 -26.68 3.77
N ARG A 542 -6.32 -27.24 2.62
CA ARG A 542 -5.53 -27.07 1.40
C ARG A 542 -6.16 -25.94 0.60
N VAL A 543 -5.42 -24.87 0.38
CA VAL A 543 -5.89 -23.69 -0.37
C VAL A 543 -5.06 -23.56 -1.64
N SER A 544 -5.73 -23.47 -2.78
CA SER A 544 -5.12 -23.25 -4.09
C SER A 544 -5.69 -21.97 -4.70
N THR A 545 -4.85 -20.97 -4.94
CA THR A 545 -5.26 -19.67 -5.51
C THR A 545 -4.89 -19.54 -6.97
N GLY A 546 -4.44 -20.61 -7.62
CA GLY A 546 -3.80 -20.53 -8.95
C GLY A 546 -2.38 -19.97 -8.91
N LYS A 547 -2.08 -19.06 -7.97
CA LYS A 547 -0.72 -18.54 -7.70
C LYS A 547 0.10 -19.55 -6.89
N VAL A 548 -0.48 -20.09 -5.82
CA VAL A 548 0.13 -21.13 -4.97
C VAL A 548 -0.89 -22.17 -4.54
N THR A 549 -0.39 -23.34 -4.15
CA THR A 549 -1.15 -24.34 -3.39
C THR A 549 -0.39 -24.63 -2.10
N GLU A 550 -1.04 -24.44 -0.96
CA GLU A 550 -0.44 -24.69 0.35
C GLU A 550 -1.44 -25.32 1.31
N MET A 551 -0.92 -25.99 2.34
CA MET A 551 -1.72 -26.44 3.47
C MET A 551 -1.54 -25.47 4.63
N ILE A 552 -2.63 -25.11 5.29
CA ILE A 552 -2.65 -24.27 6.48
C ILE A 552 -3.29 -25.04 7.62
N LEU A 553 -2.50 -25.32 8.66
CA LEU A 553 -2.96 -25.94 9.90
C LEU A 553 -3.24 -24.84 10.92
N VAL A 554 -4.50 -24.75 11.35
CA VAL A 554 -4.98 -23.70 12.25
C VAL A 554 -5.33 -24.34 13.60
N GLY A 555 -4.54 -24.01 14.63
CA GLY A 555 -4.82 -24.35 16.02
C GLY A 555 -5.45 -23.20 16.79
N ARG A 556 -5.66 -23.34 18.10
CA ARG A 556 -6.22 -22.26 18.94
C ARG A 556 -5.33 -21.01 18.94
N ASP A 557 -4.03 -21.23 19.10
CA ASP A 557 -3.05 -20.17 19.41
C ASP A 557 -1.94 -20.03 18.36
N ALA A 558 -1.94 -20.90 17.33
CA ALA A 558 -0.92 -20.91 16.29
C ALA A 558 -1.52 -21.21 14.90
N VAL A 559 -0.76 -20.84 13.88
CA VAL A 559 -0.98 -21.16 12.47
C VAL A 559 0.35 -21.64 11.90
N THR A 560 0.34 -22.79 11.22
CA THR A 560 1.53 -23.36 10.58
C THR A 560 1.21 -23.83 9.17
N PHE A 561 2.22 -23.96 8.31
CA PHE A 561 2.06 -24.35 6.91
C PHE A 561 2.76 -25.68 6.62
N PRO A 562 2.14 -26.83 6.97
CA PRO A 562 2.79 -28.13 6.81
C PRO A 562 2.95 -28.51 5.33
N THR A 563 4.02 -29.22 5.03
CA THR A 563 4.31 -29.74 3.67
C THR A 563 3.54 -31.04 3.38
N SER A 564 3.23 -31.84 4.40
CA SER A 564 2.45 -33.08 4.26
C SER A 564 1.20 -33.07 5.15
N PRO A 565 0.15 -33.84 4.82
CA PRO A 565 -1.00 -34.01 5.70
C PRO A 565 -0.54 -34.45 7.10
N PRO A 566 -1.00 -33.80 8.19
CA PRO A 566 -0.56 -34.14 9.54
C PRO A 566 -1.01 -35.57 9.90
N THR A 567 -0.08 -36.41 10.36
CA THR A 567 -0.37 -37.76 10.88
C THR A 567 -0.59 -37.73 12.40
N SER A 568 -1.41 -38.62 12.94
CA SER A 568 -1.63 -38.74 14.38
C SER A 568 -0.31 -38.97 15.11
N GLY A 569 0.08 -38.04 16.00
CA GLY A 569 1.35 -38.09 16.73
C GLY A 569 2.48 -37.22 16.16
N SER A 570 2.26 -36.52 15.03
CA SER A 570 3.24 -35.59 14.43
C SER A 570 3.07 -34.12 14.85
N ILE A 571 2.08 -33.81 15.69
CA ILE A 571 1.83 -32.45 16.19
C ILE A 571 2.57 -32.29 17.54
N GLY A 572 3.88 -32.54 17.49
CA GLY A 572 4.79 -32.01 18.50
C GLY A 572 4.83 -30.50 18.35
N ALA A 573 4.91 -29.80 19.47
CA ALA A 573 4.95 -28.35 19.53
C ALA A 573 6.19 -27.77 18.82
N ASP A 574 6.15 -27.66 17.49
CA ASP A 574 6.81 -26.56 16.77
C ASP A 574 5.90 -25.33 16.86
N THR A 575 5.42 -25.03 18.07
CA THR A 575 5.32 -23.63 18.45
C THR A 575 6.76 -23.20 18.70
N GLU A 576 7.46 -22.83 17.63
CA GLU A 576 8.36 -21.70 17.78
C GLU A 576 7.48 -20.60 18.38
N LYS A 577 7.59 -20.42 19.70
CA LYS A 577 7.41 -19.07 20.24
C LYS A 577 8.23 -18.24 19.28
N ALA A 578 7.58 -17.29 18.60
CA ALA A 578 8.27 -16.21 17.93
C ALA A 578 9.47 -15.88 18.81
N PRO A 579 10.72 -15.88 18.29
CA PRO A 579 11.88 -15.65 19.11
C PRO A 579 11.51 -14.50 20.02
N THR A 580 11.52 -14.77 21.32
CA THR A 580 11.56 -13.68 22.28
C THR A 580 12.87 -13.04 21.88
N PHE A 581 12.80 -11.95 21.09
CA PHE A 581 13.99 -11.22 20.72
C PHE A 581 14.71 -11.07 22.04
N PRO A 582 15.89 -11.69 22.22
CA PRO A 582 16.66 -11.32 23.38
C PRO A 582 16.78 -9.82 23.21
N THR A 583 16.39 -9.08 24.24
CA THR A 583 16.87 -7.72 24.48
C THR A 583 18.37 -7.80 24.76
N ALA A 584 19.12 -8.48 23.88
CA ALA A 584 20.54 -8.36 23.75
C ALA A 584 20.74 -6.98 23.15
N SER A 585 21.20 -6.08 23.99
CA SER A 585 21.64 -4.72 23.67
C SER A 585 22.86 -4.67 22.73
N GLY A 586 23.02 -5.67 21.85
CA GLY A 586 24.09 -5.80 20.87
C GLY A 586 23.57 -5.78 19.43
N LYS A 587 24.41 -5.38 18.48
CA LYS A 587 24.07 -5.46 17.05
C LYS A 587 23.88 -6.94 16.64
N PRO A 588 22.88 -7.27 15.79
CA PRO A 588 22.76 -8.63 15.24
C PRO A 588 24.04 -9.08 14.55
N HIS A 589 24.42 -10.35 14.70
CA HIS A 589 25.65 -10.90 14.12
C HIS A 589 25.75 -10.72 12.60
N PHE A 590 24.64 -10.71 11.87
CA PHE A 590 24.63 -10.44 10.41
C PHE A 590 25.01 -9.00 10.03
N GLN A 591 25.03 -8.08 10.99
CA GLN A 591 25.51 -6.69 10.82
C GLN A 591 26.97 -6.53 11.27
N GLU A 592 27.55 -7.51 11.95
CA GLU A 592 28.94 -7.45 12.44
C GLU A 592 29.92 -7.88 11.35
N LYS A 593 30.78 -6.96 10.92
CA LYS A 593 31.77 -7.20 9.85
C LYS A 593 32.64 -8.44 10.07
N ALA A 594 33.06 -8.71 11.30
CA ALA A 594 33.87 -9.89 11.63
C ALA A 594 33.07 -11.19 11.50
N SER A 595 31.83 -11.20 11.98
CA SER A 595 30.94 -12.37 11.93
C SER A 595 30.56 -12.72 10.50
N ARG A 596 30.19 -11.72 9.68
CA ARG A 596 29.90 -11.90 8.25
C ARG A 596 31.08 -12.51 7.50
N ARG A 597 32.28 -11.97 7.74
CA ARG A 597 33.53 -12.48 7.15
C ARG A 597 33.73 -13.96 7.45
N GLU A 598 33.60 -14.35 8.72
CA GLU A 598 33.75 -15.74 9.16
C GLU A 598 32.74 -16.67 8.47
N VAL A 599 31.47 -16.26 8.39
CA VAL A 599 30.41 -17.04 7.73
C VAL A 599 30.68 -17.23 6.24
N PHE A 600 31.00 -16.15 5.52
CA PHE A 600 31.27 -16.23 4.09
C PHE A 600 32.53 -17.03 3.77
N GLU A 601 33.60 -16.87 4.55
CA GLU A 601 34.84 -17.65 4.39
C GLU A 601 34.60 -19.14 4.70
N LYS A 602 33.77 -19.46 5.71
CA LYS A 602 33.39 -20.85 6.02
C LYS A 602 32.55 -21.47 4.90
N LEU A 603 31.55 -20.75 4.37
CA LEU A 603 30.72 -21.20 3.24
C LEU A 603 31.54 -21.53 1.99
N GLU A 604 32.48 -20.65 1.64
CA GLU A 604 33.38 -20.85 0.50
C GLU A 604 34.28 -22.07 0.74
N ALA A 605 34.93 -22.14 1.91
CA ALA A 605 35.83 -23.25 2.26
C ALA A 605 35.10 -24.61 2.24
N SER A 606 33.92 -24.70 2.85
CA SER A 606 33.13 -25.94 2.86
C SER A 606 32.75 -26.41 1.46
N ARG A 607 32.37 -25.50 0.55
CA ARG A 607 32.05 -25.88 -0.84
C ARG A 607 33.28 -26.29 -1.64
N LEU A 608 34.43 -25.63 -1.43
CA LEU A 608 35.68 -25.96 -2.10
C LEU A 608 36.24 -27.32 -1.65
N GLU A 609 36.11 -27.65 -0.36
CA GLU A 609 36.48 -28.95 0.20
C GLU A 609 35.54 -30.06 -0.30
N ALA A 610 34.24 -29.79 -0.37
CA ALA A 610 33.22 -30.74 -0.80
C ALA A 610 33.43 -31.31 -2.22
N TRP A 611 34.14 -30.59 -3.10
CA TRP A 611 34.34 -30.98 -4.50
C TRP A 611 35.06 -32.31 -4.66
N ASP A 612 36.04 -32.56 -3.80
CA ASP A 612 36.91 -33.74 -3.87
C ASP A 612 36.59 -34.73 -2.72
N ALA A 613 35.46 -34.53 -2.03
CA ALA A 613 35.11 -35.21 -0.78
C ALA A 613 34.01 -36.29 -0.93
N PRO A 614 34.08 -37.39 -0.16
CA PRO A 614 33.01 -38.37 -0.11
C PRO A 614 31.72 -37.77 0.49
N VAL A 615 30.57 -38.39 0.22
CA VAL A 615 29.25 -37.95 0.73
C VAL A 615 29.26 -37.74 2.24
N THR A 616 29.89 -38.64 3.01
CA THR A 616 29.99 -38.54 4.47
C THR A 616 30.66 -37.24 4.92
N ARG A 617 31.73 -36.80 4.23
CA ARG A 617 32.40 -35.55 4.56
C ARG A 617 31.56 -34.33 4.16
N ARG A 618 30.79 -34.42 3.06
CA ARG A 618 29.83 -33.37 2.69
C ARG A 618 28.73 -33.19 3.75
N GLU A 619 28.24 -34.28 4.32
CA GLU A 619 27.27 -34.25 5.42
C GLU A 619 27.86 -33.63 6.70
N GLU A 620 29.09 -33.97 7.05
CA GLU A 620 29.82 -33.35 8.17
C GLU A 620 29.96 -31.83 7.96
N LEU A 621 30.42 -31.39 6.77
CA LEU A 621 30.53 -29.98 6.44
C LEU A 621 29.17 -29.26 6.54
N ALA A 622 28.07 -29.90 6.12
CA ALA A 622 26.73 -29.33 6.27
C ALA A 622 26.32 -29.18 7.74
N ASN A 623 26.70 -30.13 8.60
CA ASN A 623 26.45 -30.04 10.03
C ASN A 623 27.30 -28.94 10.68
N GLU A 624 28.56 -28.77 10.27
CA GLU A 624 29.43 -27.67 10.71
C GLU A 624 28.86 -26.28 10.34
N LEU A 625 28.20 -26.16 9.18
CA LEU A 625 27.48 -24.94 8.79
C LEU A 625 26.21 -24.73 9.61
N ASN A 626 25.48 -25.80 9.91
CA ASN A 626 24.28 -25.73 10.74
C ASN A 626 24.61 -25.35 12.19
N GLU A 627 25.68 -25.88 12.75
CA GLU A 627 26.20 -25.48 14.06
C GLU A 627 26.63 -24.01 14.07
N GLU A 628 27.27 -23.55 12.99
CA GLU A 628 27.65 -22.14 12.82
C GLU A 628 26.43 -21.22 12.78
N GLN A 629 25.38 -21.64 12.07
CA GLN A 629 24.11 -20.94 11.99
C GLN A 629 23.49 -20.77 13.38
N LEU A 630 23.40 -21.85 14.15
CA LEU A 630 22.87 -21.86 15.52
C LEU A 630 23.73 -21.02 16.46
N ARG A 631 25.06 -21.18 16.41
CA ARG A 631 26.02 -20.47 17.25
C ARG A 631 25.93 -18.94 17.09
N LYS A 632 25.67 -18.47 15.87
CA LYS A 632 25.56 -17.04 15.54
C LYS A 632 24.13 -16.50 15.54
N GLY A 633 23.13 -17.32 15.85
CA GLY A 633 21.72 -16.92 15.81
C GLY A 633 21.27 -16.41 14.43
N LEU A 634 21.83 -16.95 13.35
CA LEU A 634 21.53 -16.54 11.97
C LEU A 634 20.30 -17.30 11.46
N HIS A 635 19.12 -16.82 11.84
CA HIS A 635 17.82 -17.40 11.48
C HIS A 635 17.06 -16.54 10.47
N GLU A 636 15.92 -17.03 10.01
CA GLU A 636 15.06 -16.29 9.08
C GLU A 636 14.69 -14.89 9.65
N PRO A 637 14.67 -13.84 8.81
CA PRO A 637 14.85 -13.93 7.37
C PRO A 637 16.31 -13.90 6.88
N VAL A 638 17.28 -13.41 7.68
CA VAL A 638 18.67 -13.20 7.22
C VAL A 638 19.63 -14.25 7.79
N ASP A 639 20.06 -15.18 6.95
CA ASP A 639 20.97 -16.27 7.32
C ASP A 639 22.34 -16.22 6.62
N LEU A 640 22.60 -15.17 5.83
CA LEU A 640 23.83 -14.97 5.06
C LEU A 640 24.16 -16.12 4.08
N GLY A 641 23.17 -16.87 3.62
CA GLY A 641 23.35 -17.96 2.67
C GLY A 641 23.73 -19.31 3.30
N LEU A 642 23.65 -19.43 4.63
CA LEU A 642 23.91 -20.69 5.33
C LEU A 642 22.92 -21.79 4.93
N ALA A 643 21.62 -21.50 4.84
CA ALA A 643 20.63 -22.49 4.41
C ALA A 643 20.89 -22.97 2.98
N ALA A 644 21.27 -22.04 2.09
CA ALA A 644 21.66 -22.36 0.72
C ALA A 644 22.90 -23.27 0.66
N GLY A 645 23.93 -22.99 1.47
CA GLY A 645 25.13 -23.83 1.58
C GLY A 645 24.86 -25.22 2.15
N ILE A 646 24.04 -25.31 3.20
CA ILE A 646 23.62 -26.60 3.79
C ILE A 646 22.84 -27.43 2.75
N ALA A 647 21.93 -26.80 2.00
CA ALA A 647 21.18 -27.47 0.94
C ALA A 647 22.08 -27.98 -0.18
N ASP A 648 23.09 -27.20 -0.59
CA ASP A 648 24.07 -27.63 -1.60
C ASP A 648 24.83 -28.88 -1.16
N LEU A 649 25.34 -28.91 0.07
CA LEU A 649 26.19 -29.99 0.59
C LEU A 649 25.45 -31.31 0.83
N ARG A 650 24.17 -31.26 1.25
CA ARG A 650 23.42 -32.44 1.66
C ARG A 650 22.86 -33.31 0.53
N SER A 651 23.04 -32.94 -0.75
CA SER A 651 22.64 -33.68 -1.95
C SER A 651 21.33 -34.49 -1.86
N LEU A 652 20.25 -34.05 -2.52
CA LEU A 652 19.06 -34.90 -2.65
C LEU A 652 19.36 -36.13 -3.55
N GLU A 653 19.19 -37.35 -3.01
CA GLU A 653 19.15 -38.57 -3.83
C GLU A 653 17.99 -38.48 -4.83
N ARG A 654 18.31 -38.56 -6.14
CA ARG A 654 17.41 -38.65 -7.29
C ARG A 654 16.25 -37.64 -7.30
N GLY A 655 16.42 -36.61 -8.12
CA GLY A 655 15.42 -35.59 -8.43
C GLY A 655 14.03 -36.15 -8.68
N HIS A 656 13.08 -35.74 -7.84
CA HIS A 656 11.93 -34.90 -8.13
C HIS A 656 11.51 -34.37 -6.75
N SER A 657 12.05 -33.23 -6.28
CA SER A 657 11.37 -32.51 -5.19
C SER A 657 9.97 -32.24 -5.72
N ASN A 658 8.93 -32.82 -5.12
CA ASN A 658 7.55 -32.72 -5.61
C ASN A 658 7.28 -31.28 -6.08
N PRO A 659 7.05 -31.05 -7.39
CA PRO A 659 6.96 -29.69 -7.93
C PRO A 659 5.85 -28.87 -7.23
N LYS A 660 4.90 -29.54 -6.57
CA LYS A 660 3.81 -28.93 -5.80
C LYS A 660 4.18 -28.51 -4.37
N LEU A 661 5.40 -28.78 -3.88
CA LEU A 661 5.84 -28.53 -2.51
C LEU A 661 6.79 -27.33 -2.41
N ILE A 662 6.27 -26.10 -2.29
CA ILE A 662 7.09 -24.88 -2.16
C ILE A 662 7.88 -24.93 -0.85
N GLU A 663 9.16 -25.35 -0.91
CA GLU A 663 10.10 -25.11 0.18
C GLU A 663 10.56 -23.64 0.10
N PRO A 664 10.51 -22.88 1.21
CA PRO A 664 10.99 -21.49 1.24
C PRO A 664 12.52 -21.39 1.03
N LYS A 665 13.22 -22.51 1.22
CA LYS A 665 14.65 -22.70 0.99
C LYS A 665 14.88 -23.23 -0.42
N ARG A 666 15.98 -22.81 -1.05
CA ARG A 666 16.32 -23.24 -2.41
C ARG A 666 16.78 -24.70 -2.44
N THR A 667 16.56 -25.38 -3.56
CA THR A 667 17.12 -26.73 -3.80
C THR A 667 18.65 -26.69 -3.89
N SER A 668 19.29 -27.86 -3.80
CA SER A 668 20.71 -28.01 -4.11
C SER A 668 20.97 -27.64 -5.57
N LEU A 669 22.03 -26.89 -5.83
CA LEU A 669 22.44 -26.48 -7.17
C LEU A 669 23.77 -27.07 -7.60
N VAL A 670 24.38 -27.93 -6.79
CA VAL A 670 25.68 -28.53 -7.08
C VAL A 670 25.55 -30.03 -7.31
N ASN A 671 25.70 -30.43 -8.57
CA ASN A 671 25.89 -31.81 -9.04
C ASN A 671 27.30 -32.32 -8.69
N TRP A 672 27.55 -32.62 -7.41
CA TRP A 672 28.86 -33.08 -6.94
C TRP A 672 29.34 -34.35 -7.64
N ASP A 673 28.41 -35.27 -7.92
CA ASP A 673 28.71 -36.60 -8.42
C ASP A 673 28.72 -36.69 -9.97
N GLY A 674 28.54 -35.55 -10.66
CA GLY A 674 28.61 -35.47 -12.12
C GLY A 674 27.53 -36.28 -12.85
N VAL A 675 26.38 -36.49 -12.21
CA VAL A 675 25.29 -37.31 -12.74
C VAL A 675 24.61 -36.59 -13.92
N SER A 676 24.73 -37.13 -15.13
CA SER A 676 24.34 -36.46 -16.38
C SER A 676 22.85 -36.10 -16.50
N ASP A 677 21.99 -36.82 -15.79
CA ASP A 677 20.54 -36.66 -15.80
C ASP A 677 19.99 -36.01 -14.51
N TRP A 678 20.86 -35.38 -13.70
CA TRP A 678 20.48 -34.72 -12.46
C TRP A 678 19.69 -33.42 -12.72
N ARG A 679 18.45 -33.37 -12.24
CA ARG A 679 17.48 -32.27 -12.45
C ARG A 679 16.84 -31.86 -11.11
N PRO A 680 17.56 -31.11 -10.26
CA PRO A 680 17.08 -30.74 -8.92
C PRO A 680 16.10 -29.56 -8.92
N THR A 681 15.93 -28.88 -10.06
CA THR A 681 15.08 -27.70 -10.20
C THR A 681 13.74 -28.04 -10.86
N PHE A 682 12.79 -27.10 -10.87
CA PHE A 682 11.53 -27.25 -11.59
C PHE A 682 11.69 -27.12 -13.12
N TYR A 683 12.86 -26.72 -13.61
CA TYR A 683 13.18 -26.75 -15.02
C TYR A 683 13.54 -28.19 -15.44
N PRO A 684 13.06 -28.67 -16.59
CA PRO A 684 13.38 -30.01 -17.11
C PRO A 684 14.80 -30.07 -17.71
N LEU A 685 15.76 -29.33 -17.17
CA LEU A 685 17.12 -29.19 -17.67
C LEU A 685 18.12 -29.90 -16.75
N PRO A 686 19.09 -30.66 -17.30
CA PRO A 686 20.17 -31.22 -16.49
C PRO A 686 21.01 -30.08 -15.89
N VAL A 687 21.53 -30.29 -14.67
CA VAL A 687 22.44 -29.35 -14.01
C VAL A 687 23.90 -29.84 -14.13
N VAL A 688 24.76 -28.98 -14.65
CA VAL A 688 26.20 -29.20 -14.82
C VAL A 688 26.98 -28.22 -13.94
N SER A 689 27.68 -28.74 -12.93
CA SER A 689 28.42 -27.90 -11.99
C SER A 689 29.87 -27.71 -12.40
N HIS A 690 30.41 -26.53 -12.11
CA HIS A 690 31.80 -26.17 -12.33
C HIS A 690 32.41 -25.64 -11.02
N ARG A 691 33.68 -26.00 -10.77
CA ARG A 691 34.36 -25.63 -9.53
C ARG A 691 34.56 -24.11 -9.43
N ASN A 692 34.78 -23.45 -10.56
CA ASN A 692 34.93 -22.00 -10.68
C ASN A 692 34.75 -21.55 -12.14
N SER A 693 34.71 -20.23 -12.35
CA SER A 693 34.59 -19.62 -13.68
C SER A 693 35.69 -19.98 -14.69
N GLY A 694 36.90 -20.32 -14.23
CA GLY A 694 38.01 -20.75 -15.08
C GLY A 694 37.91 -22.20 -15.57
N SER A 695 37.09 -23.03 -14.90
CA SER A 695 36.87 -24.44 -15.24
C SER A 695 35.75 -24.68 -16.26
N ILE A 696 35.13 -23.61 -16.75
CA ILE A 696 33.98 -23.69 -17.64
C ILE A 696 34.41 -24.18 -19.02
N ASN A 697 34.00 -25.39 -19.37
CA ASN A 697 34.06 -25.91 -20.72
C ASN A 697 32.63 -26.13 -21.24
N ILE A 698 32.07 -25.11 -21.90
CA ILE A 698 30.75 -25.21 -22.53
C ILE A 698 30.93 -25.89 -23.88
N ALA A 699 30.89 -27.21 -23.90
CA ALA A 699 30.72 -27.97 -25.13
C ALA A 699 29.21 -28.02 -25.47
N PRO A 700 28.80 -27.67 -26.70
CA PRO A 700 27.39 -27.65 -27.07
C PRO A 700 26.82 -29.08 -27.17
N ALA A 701 26.24 -29.57 -26.08
CA ALA A 701 25.53 -30.85 -26.02
C ALA A 701 23.99 -30.69 -26.00
N GLY A 702 23.50 -29.50 -25.67
CA GLY A 702 22.08 -29.16 -25.58
C GLY A 702 21.80 -28.17 -24.43
N PRO A 703 20.54 -27.78 -24.22
CA PRO A 703 20.17 -26.87 -23.13
C PRO A 703 20.44 -27.47 -21.74
N ALA A 704 21.08 -26.70 -20.86
CA ALA A 704 21.42 -27.13 -19.51
C ALA A 704 21.40 -25.94 -18.52
N ILE A 705 21.22 -26.25 -17.25
CA ILE A 705 21.54 -25.32 -16.16
C ILE A 705 22.98 -25.59 -15.75
N HIS A 706 23.74 -24.53 -15.55
CA HIS A 706 25.09 -24.59 -15.03
C HIS A 706 25.14 -23.91 -13.67
N SER A 707 26.04 -24.38 -12.81
CA SER A 707 26.31 -23.74 -11.53
C SER A 707 27.81 -23.57 -11.33
N ILE A 708 28.23 -22.40 -10.84
CA ILE A 708 29.63 -22.13 -10.49
C ILE A 708 29.73 -21.68 -9.04
N ILE A 709 30.77 -22.10 -8.32
CA ILE A 709 31.08 -21.55 -7.01
C ILE A 709 31.84 -20.23 -7.21
N GLU A 710 31.34 -19.15 -6.60
CA GLU A 710 31.97 -17.82 -6.64
C GLU A 710 31.90 -17.20 -5.23
N GLY A 711 32.99 -17.32 -4.48
CA GLY A 711 33.04 -16.92 -3.07
C GLY A 711 32.01 -17.70 -2.23
N PRO A 712 31.18 -17.01 -1.42
CA PRO A 712 30.15 -17.66 -0.61
C PRO A 712 28.89 -18.04 -1.41
N PHE A 713 28.87 -17.86 -2.73
CA PHE A 713 27.70 -18.13 -3.56
C PHE A 713 27.89 -19.33 -4.47
N VAL A 714 26.75 -19.93 -4.85
CA VAL A 714 26.63 -20.71 -6.08
C VAL A 714 25.85 -19.87 -7.07
N VAL A 715 26.41 -19.63 -8.25
CA VAL A 715 25.77 -18.85 -9.33
C VAL A 715 25.13 -19.82 -10.32
N PRO A 716 23.79 -19.96 -10.32
CA PRO A 716 23.06 -20.71 -11.34
C PRO A 716 22.83 -19.89 -12.61
N PHE A 717 23.09 -20.48 -13.77
CA PHE A 717 22.78 -19.90 -15.07
C PHE A 717 22.32 -20.96 -16.08
N ALA A 718 21.25 -20.70 -16.82
CA ALA A 718 20.79 -21.57 -17.89
C ALA A 718 21.41 -21.16 -19.23
N ILE A 719 21.76 -22.14 -20.07
CA ILE A 719 22.25 -21.92 -21.45
C ILE A 719 21.44 -22.78 -22.42
N ASP A 720 20.99 -22.15 -23.51
CA ASP A 720 20.46 -22.82 -24.71
C ASP A 720 21.42 -22.46 -25.86
N PRO A 721 22.23 -23.42 -26.35
CA PRO A 721 23.29 -23.19 -27.33
C PRO A 721 22.77 -23.15 -28.78
N ARG A 722 21.56 -22.65 -29.01
CA ARG A 722 20.99 -22.46 -30.35
C ARG A 722 21.98 -21.79 -31.31
N ALA A 723 21.94 -22.19 -32.57
CA ALA A 723 22.79 -21.61 -33.60
C ALA A 723 22.46 -20.12 -33.83
N GLY A 724 23.49 -19.28 -33.89
CA GLY A 724 23.37 -17.86 -34.15
C GLY A 724 24.64 -17.10 -33.74
N THR A 725 24.78 -15.86 -34.19
CA THR A 725 25.95 -15.00 -33.91
C THR A 725 25.75 -14.10 -32.69
N THR A 726 24.55 -14.07 -32.10
CA THR A 726 24.20 -13.16 -31.00
C THR A 726 23.86 -13.94 -29.74
N LEU A 727 24.65 -13.77 -28.68
CA LEU A 727 24.33 -14.27 -27.34
C LEU A 727 23.42 -13.27 -26.63
N THR A 728 22.20 -13.71 -26.32
CA THR A 728 21.29 -12.93 -25.46
C THR A 728 21.42 -13.40 -24.02
N VAL A 729 21.68 -12.47 -23.09
CA VAL A 729 21.85 -12.74 -21.66
C VAL A 729 20.71 -12.09 -20.88
N LEU A 730 19.95 -12.89 -20.14
CA LEU A 730 18.78 -12.44 -19.38
C LEU A 730 19.12 -12.25 -17.89
N PHE A 731 18.65 -11.15 -17.33
CA PHE A 731 18.71 -10.82 -15.91
C PHE A 731 17.29 -10.65 -15.36
N GLN A 732 17.07 -11.11 -14.13
CA GLN A 732 15.77 -11.03 -13.47
C GLN A 732 15.57 -9.73 -12.70
N GLY A 733 14.32 -9.26 -12.68
CA GLY A 733 13.85 -8.24 -11.74
C GLY A 733 13.42 -8.85 -10.40
N ALA A 734 12.54 -8.14 -9.70
CA ALA A 734 12.00 -8.60 -8.42
C ALA A 734 11.21 -9.91 -8.55
N VAL A 735 11.26 -10.73 -7.51
CA VAL A 735 10.59 -12.03 -7.44
C VAL A 735 9.77 -12.14 -6.16
N ASP A 736 8.58 -12.74 -6.23
CA ASP A 736 7.84 -13.07 -5.02
C ASP A 736 8.32 -14.41 -4.44
N ARG A 737 9.15 -14.33 -3.39
CA ARG A 737 9.69 -15.46 -2.62
C ARG A 737 8.65 -16.42 -2.08
N ALA A 738 7.39 -15.97 -2.01
CA ALA A 738 6.29 -16.77 -1.55
C ALA A 738 5.69 -17.67 -2.66
N LYS A 739 5.92 -17.31 -3.93
CA LYS A 739 5.37 -17.98 -5.13
C LYS A 739 6.42 -18.72 -5.94
N VAL A 740 7.65 -18.22 -5.98
CA VAL A 740 8.73 -18.79 -6.79
C VAL A 740 9.79 -19.47 -5.94
N ARG A 741 10.33 -20.58 -6.46
CA ARG A 741 11.58 -21.14 -5.95
C ARG A 741 12.73 -20.58 -6.77
N ILE A 742 13.83 -20.26 -6.10
CA ILE A 742 15.08 -19.91 -6.80
C ILE A 742 15.89 -21.20 -7.08
N PRO A 743 16.65 -21.26 -8.19
CA PRO A 743 16.82 -20.19 -9.18
C PRO A 743 15.61 -20.04 -10.09
N ILE A 744 15.41 -18.82 -10.57
CA ILE A 744 14.36 -18.44 -11.51
C ILE A 744 15.01 -17.72 -12.68
N PHE A 745 14.66 -18.10 -13.90
CA PHE A 745 15.15 -17.51 -15.14
C PHE A 745 13.98 -16.78 -15.83
N LEU A 746 13.75 -15.53 -15.45
CA LEU A 746 12.65 -14.72 -15.99
C LEU A 746 12.77 -14.54 -17.51
N ARG A 747 11.64 -14.60 -18.21
CA ARG A 747 11.51 -14.53 -19.68
C ARG A 747 12.25 -15.60 -20.49
N TRP A 748 12.86 -16.59 -19.86
CA TRP A 748 13.59 -17.68 -20.53
C TRP A 748 12.80 -18.28 -21.71
N ARG A 749 11.60 -18.80 -21.44
CA ARG A 749 10.77 -19.44 -22.47
C ARG A 749 10.43 -18.48 -23.62
N HIS A 750 9.98 -17.28 -23.30
CA HIS A 750 9.57 -16.27 -24.29
C HIS A 750 10.76 -15.82 -25.16
N GLN A 751 11.94 -15.65 -24.56
CA GLN A 751 13.15 -15.33 -25.30
C GLN A 751 13.56 -16.44 -26.28
N LEU A 752 13.43 -17.71 -25.87
CA LEU A 752 13.70 -18.84 -26.75
C LEU A 752 12.73 -18.90 -27.95
N GLU A 753 11.50 -18.43 -27.80
CA GLU A 753 10.50 -18.37 -28.88
C GLU A 753 10.87 -17.34 -29.96
N LEU A 754 11.68 -16.31 -29.64
CA LEU A 754 12.21 -15.34 -30.62
C LEU A 754 13.23 -15.95 -31.59
N ASN A 755 13.87 -17.06 -31.20
CA ASN A 755 14.85 -17.79 -32.01
C ASN A 755 16.01 -16.91 -32.54
N ALA A 756 16.51 -15.99 -31.71
CA ALA A 756 17.52 -15.00 -32.08
C ALA A 756 18.99 -15.45 -31.85
N GLY A 757 19.24 -16.76 -31.73
CA GLY A 757 20.56 -17.33 -31.45
C GLY A 757 20.70 -17.89 -30.03
N PRO A 758 21.94 -18.07 -29.54
CA PRO A 758 22.18 -18.65 -28.22
C PRO A 758 21.63 -17.75 -27.11
N THR A 759 21.08 -18.35 -26.07
CA THR A 759 20.50 -17.64 -24.92
C THR A 759 21.11 -18.12 -23.61
N MET A 760 21.47 -17.18 -22.75
CA MET A 760 21.93 -17.40 -21.39
C MET A 760 20.98 -16.67 -20.43
N ALA A 761 20.62 -17.26 -19.30
CA ALA A 761 19.90 -16.56 -18.23
C ALA A 761 20.64 -16.77 -16.91
N ILE A 762 20.96 -15.68 -16.22
CA ILE A 762 21.75 -15.72 -14.98
C ILE A 762 20.82 -15.40 -13.82
N ALA A 763 20.72 -16.33 -12.86
CA ALA A 763 19.97 -16.06 -11.65
C ALA A 763 20.79 -15.30 -10.61
N ASP A 764 20.17 -14.34 -9.92
CA ASP A 764 20.80 -13.50 -8.90
C ASP A 764 21.11 -14.32 -7.63
N PRO A 765 22.39 -14.62 -7.33
CA PRO A 765 22.77 -15.38 -6.15
C PRO A 765 22.67 -14.55 -4.85
N THR A 766 22.52 -13.23 -4.94
CA THR A 766 22.34 -12.35 -3.76
C THR A 766 21.05 -12.72 -3.00
N LEU A 767 20.06 -13.29 -3.71
CA LEU A 767 18.82 -13.81 -3.12
C LEU A 767 19.03 -14.98 -2.15
N ASP A 768 20.23 -15.58 -2.09
CA ASP A 768 20.56 -16.62 -1.11
C ASP A 768 20.79 -16.05 0.30
N LEU A 769 21.08 -14.75 0.44
CA LEU A 769 21.47 -14.17 1.73
C LEU A 769 20.30 -13.98 2.70
N SER A 770 19.07 -14.03 2.21
CA SER A 770 17.85 -13.87 3.00
C SER A 770 16.65 -14.54 2.34
N THR A 771 15.86 -15.28 3.12
CA THR A 771 14.68 -16.01 2.63
C THR A 771 13.56 -15.07 2.18
N SER A 772 13.51 -13.85 2.71
CA SER A 772 12.51 -12.82 2.38
C SER A 772 12.96 -11.84 1.29
N LEU A 773 14.21 -11.93 0.82
CA LEU A 773 14.76 -11.00 -0.17
C LEU A 773 14.11 -11.21 -1.55
N ARG A 774 13.35 -10.19 -2.01
CA ARG A 774 12.64 -10.21 -3.30
C ARG A 774 13.48 -9.70 -4.48
N LEU A 775 14.49 -8.88 -4.24
CA LEU A 775 15.34 -8.31 -5.28
C LEU A 775 16.74 -8.06 -4.72
N GLY A 776 17.76 -8.66 -5.34
CA GLY A 776 19.14 -8.59 -4.87
C GLY A 776 20.08 -7.72 -5.71
N TRP A 777 19.61 -7.21 -6.86
CA TRP A 777 20.37 -6.40 -7.82
C TRP A 777 21.75 -6.96 -8.22
N TYR A 778 21.97 -8.28 -8.04
CA TYR A 778 23.26 -8.92 -8.29
C TYR A 778 24.41 -8.24 -7.53
N LEU A 779 24.13 -7.78 -6.30
CA LEU A 779 25.11 -7.04 -5.51
C LEU A 779 26.29 -7.93 -5.10
N GLY A 780 26.03 -9.10 -4.52
CA GLY A 780 27.05 -9.97 -3.91
C GLY A 780 27.26 -9.70 -2.42
N THR A 781 28.51 -9.64 -1.95
CA THR A 781 28.86 -9.33 -0.54
C THR A 781 29.70 -8.07 -0.41
N GLU A 782 29.94 -7.52 0.77
CA GLU A 782 30.80 -6.34 0.96
C GLU A 782 32.20 -6.46 0.33
N LYS A 783 32.70 -7.69 0.13
CA LYS A 783 33.99 -7.96 -0.55
C LYS A 783 33.82 -8.44 -1.99
N LEU A 784 32.80 -9.25 -2.28
CA LEU A 784 32.61 -9.85 -3.61
C LEU A 784 31.65 -9.01 -4.45
N ASP A 785 32.21 -8.29 -5.42
CA ASP A 785 31.46 -7.59 -6.47
C ASP A 785 31.14 -8.57 -7.61
N LEU A 786 29.86 -8.93 -7.79
CA LEU A 786 29.45 -9.94 -8.76
C LEU A 786 29.50 -9.44 -10.21
N ALA A 787 29.25 -8.15 -10.46
CA ALA A 787 29.19 -7.60 -11.82
C ALA A 787 30.42 -7.94 -12.70
N PRO A 788 31.68 -7.71 -12.25
CA PRO A 788 32.85 -8.10 -13.05
C PRO A 788 33.01 -9.63 -13.21
N ARG A 789 32.62 -10.43 -12.20
CA ARG A 789 32.72 -11.90 -12.25
C ARG A 789 31.75 -12.48 -13.28
N LEU A 790 30.50 -12.01 -13.25
CA LEU A 790 29.47 -12.44 -14.17
C LEU A 790 29.73 -11.92 -15.60
N ALA A 791 30.35 -10.76 -15.76
CA ALA A 791 30.79 -10.28 -17.07
C ALA A 791 31.88 -11.18 -17.70
N GLU A 792 32.85 -11.67 -16.92
CA GLU A 792 33.82 -12.65 -17.42
C GLU A 792 33.17 -13.98 -17.81
N LEU A 793 32.21 -14.44 -17.01
CA LEU A 793 31.39 -15.62 -17.32
C LEU A 793 30.68 -15.46 -18.67
N VAL A 794 29.98 -14.34 -18.88
CA VAL A 794 29.28 -14.04 -20.14
C VAL A 794 30.26 -14.03 -21.32
N LYS A 795 31.41 -13.37 -21.19
CA LYS A 795 32.44 -13.33 -22.25
C LYS A 795 32.99 -14.72 -22.56
N SER A 796 33.20 -15.56 -21.56
CA SER A 796 33.65 -16.94 -21.74
C SER A 796 32.62 -17.81 -22.47
N THR A 797 31.35 -17.67 -22.08
CA THR A 797 30.22 -18.32 -22.74
C THR A 797 30.10 -17.88 -24.20
N ALA A 798 30.17 -16.57 -24.47
CA ALA A 798 30.11 -16.04 -25.83
C ALA A 798 31.22 -16.62 -26.73
N ARG A 799 32.46 -16.67 -26.23
CA ARG A 799 33.59 -17.29 -26.96
C ARG A 799 33.36 -18.78 -27.23
N SER A 800 32.90 -19.52 -26.23
CA SER A 800 32.63 -20.97 -26.36
C SER A 800 31.51 -21.27 -27.36
N LEU A 801 30.51 -20.40 -27.44
CA LEU A 801 29.38 -20.53 -28.36
C LEU A 801 29.64 -19.92 -29.75
N GLY A 802 30.80 -19.29 -29.96
CA GLY A 802 31.12 -18.59 -31.20
C GLY A 802 30.25 -17.34 -31.47
N ALA A 803 29.66 -16.76 -30.42
CA ALA A 803 28.87 -15.54 -30.54
C ALA A 803 29.78 -14.33 -30.78
N GLN A 804 29.40 -13.50 -31.74
CA GLN A 804 30.08 -12.25 -32.14
C GLN A 804 29.49 -11.04 -31.41
N ASN A 805 28.19 -11.08 -31.12
CA ASN A 805 27.45 -10.02 -30.45
C ASN A 805 26.95 -10.50 -29.08
N ILE A 806 26.93 -9.61 -28.09
CA ILE A 806 26.37 -9.86 -26.75
C ILE A 806 25.27 -8.83 -26.49
N VAL A 807 24.06 -9.31 -26.21
CA VAL A 807 22.91 -8.49 -25.83
C VAL A 807 22.52 -8.81 -24.40
N LEU A 808 22.60 -7.82 -23.51
CA LEU A 808 22.25 -7.94 -22.09
C LEU A 808 20.84 -7.37 -21.87
N VAL A 809 19.91 -8.17 -21.34
CA VAL A 809 18.49 -7.80 -21.26
C VAL A 809 17.99 -7.94 -19.82
N GLY A 810 17.28 -6.92 -19.33
CA GLY A 810 16.60 -7.00 -18.04
C GLY A 810 15.61 -5.87 -17.81
N SER A 811 14.66 -6.08 -16.92
CA SER A 811 13.69 -5.07 -16.49
C SER A 811 13.90 -4.69 -15.02
N SER A 812 13.58 -3.44 -14.65
CA SER A 812 13.67 -2.96 -13.25
C SER A 812 15.07 -3.27 -12.67
N GLY A 813 15.16 -4.05 -11.58
CA GLY A 813 16.45 -4.46 -11.01
C GLY A 813 17.30 -5.39 -11.89
N GLY A 814 16.71 -6.11 -12.84
CA GLY A 814 17.43 -6.85 -13.86
C GLY A 814 18.04 -5.94 -14.92
N GLY A 815 17.37 -4.83 -15.23
CA GLY A 815 17.92 -3.77 -16.10
C GLY A 815 19.11 -3.06 -15.46
N PHE A 816 19.05 -2.83 -14.14
CA PHE A 816 20.20 -2.38 -13.35
C PHE A 816 21.39 -3.34 -13.48
N ALA A 817 21.15 -4.65 -13.33
CA ALA A 817 22.19 -5.67 -13.45
C ALA A 817 22.80 -5.72 -14.87
N ALA A 818 21.96 -5.63 -15.90
CA ALA A 818 22.39 -5.57 -17.30
C ALA A 818 23.32 -4.38 -17.57
N LEU A 819 22.97 -3.20 -17.05
CA LEU A 819 23.80 -1.99 -17.16
C LEU A 819 25.12 -2.12 -16.40
N GLN A 820 25.08 -2.65 -15.16
CA GLN A 820 26.27 -2.89 -14.36
C GLN A 820 27.25 -3.85 -15.05
N MET A 821 26.75 -4.92 -15.67
CA MET A 821 27.58 -5.87 -16.42
C MET A 821 28.04 -5.32 -17.77
N GLY A 822 27.20 -4.56 -18.47
CA GLY A 822 27.54 -3.92 -19.73
C GLY A 822 28.75 -2.98 -19.61
N ALA A 823 28.92 -2.33 -18.46
CA ALA A 823 30.10 -1.53 -18.13
C ALA A 823 31.41 -2.35 -18.03
N HIS A 824 31.36 -3.68 -18.08
CA HIS A 824 32.51 -4.59 -18.07
C HIS A 824 32.69 -5.39 -19.38
N ILE A 825 31.79 -5.21 -20.37
CA ILE A 825 31.81 -5.95 -21.64
C ILE A 825 31.90 -4.96 -22.82
N PRO A 826 33.12 -4.65 -23.30
CA PRO A 826 33.32 -3.86 -24.51
C PRO A 826 32.54 -4.38 -25.71
N GLY A 827 31.80 -3.48 -26.37
CA GLY A 827 30.98 -3.79 -27.54
C GLY A 827 29.62 -4.44 -27.26
N SER A 828 29.23 -4.67 -26.00
CA SER A 828 27.90 -5.21 -25.69
C SER A 828 26.79 -4.19 -25.94
N THR A 829 25.62 -4.69 -26.35
CA THR A 829 24.36 -3.94 -26.36
C THR A 829 23.57 -4.27 -25.10
N VAL A 830 23.04 -3.26 -24.41
CA VAL A 830 22.16 -3.41 -23.23
C VAL A 830 20.75 -3.01 -23.62
N VAL A 831 19.75 -3.80 -23.23
CA VAL A 831 18.33 -3.45 -23.30
C VAL A 831 17.76 -3.46 -21.88
N ALA A 832 17.59 -2.27 -21.32
CA ALA A 832 17.17 -2.08 -19.94
C ALA A 832 15.77 -1.46 -19.92
N MET A 833 14.79 -2.19 -19.38
CA MET A 833 13.38 -1.80 -19.37
C MET A 833 12.99 -1.21 -18.01
N SER A 834 12.60 0.07 -17.98
CA SER A 834 12.35 0.85 -16.75
C SER A 834 13.37 0.57 -15.64
N PRO A 835 14.69 0.65 -15.92
CA PRO A 835 15.70 0.21 -14.95
C PRO A 835 15.82 1.19 -13.78
N GLN A 836 16.09 0.66 -12.58
CA GLN A 836 16.80 1.47 -11.60
C GLN A 836 18.23 1.72 -12.09
N THR A 837 18.79 2.89 -11.80
CA THR A 837 20.18 3.25 -12.17
C THR A 837 21.02 3.73 -10.98
N ASP A 838 20.35 4.19 -9.91
CA ASP A 838 20.95 4.59 -8.64
C ASP A 838 20.04 4.13 -7.49
N LEU A 839 20.44 3.07 -6.78
CA LEU A 839 19.60 2.52 -5.71
C LEU A 839 19.43 3.49 -4.53
N ARG A 840 20.23 4.56 -4.43
CA ARG A 840 20.04 5.60 -3.39
C ARG A 840 18.79 6.46 -3.63
N ARG A 841 18.24 6.41 -4.85
CA ARG A 841 17.04 7.12 -5.27
C ARG A 841 15.82 6.19 -5.41
N TYR A 842 15.91 4.98 -4.87
CA TYR A 842 14.84 3.98 -4.86
C TYR A 842 14.34 3.76 -3.42
N PRO A 843 13.10 3.25 -3.19
CA PRO A 843 12.52 3.11 -1.86
C PRO A 843 13.48 2.49 -0.82
N PRO A 844 13.84 3.22 0.26
CA PRO A 844 14.88 2.80 1.21
C PRO A 844 14.64 1.44 1.86
N ARG A 845 13.37 1.04 2.02
CA ARG A 845 12.99 -0.27 2.55
C ARG A 845 13.48 -1.42 1.67
N LEU A 846 13.31 -1.32 0.35
CA LEU A 846 13.70 -2.36 -0.60
C LEU A 846 15.21 -2.41 -0.75
N VAL A 847 15.85 -1.24 -0.82
CA VAL A 847 17.30 -1.11 -0.92
C VAL A 847 17.95 -1.66 0.33
N GLY A 848 17.47 -1.25 1.51
CA GLY A 848 17.95 -1.74 2.81
C GLY A 848 17.79 -3.25 2.96
N ALA A 849 16.68 -3.83 2.49
CA ALA A 849 16.46 -5.27 2.51
C ALA A 849 17.53 -6.06 1.74
N ALA A 850 18.14 -5.48 0.69
CA ALA A 850 19.25 -6.09 -0.03
C ALA A 850 20.63 -5.70 0.52
N THR A 851 20.87 -4.42 0.83
CA THR A 851 22.20 -3.93 1.26
C THR A 851 22.54 -4.34 2.68
N GLU A 852 21.55 -4.59 3.53
CA GLU A 852 21.78 -5.08 4.89
C GLU A 852 22.36 -6.50 4.89
N PRO A 853 21.75 -7.51 4.25
CA PRO A 853 22.37 -8.82 4.11
C PRO A 853 23.60 -8.82 3.19
N ALA A 854 23.64 -8.00 2.13
CA ALA A 854 24.78 -7.97 1.20
C ALA A 854 26.02 -7.25 1.76
N PHE A 855 25.86 -6.11 2.43
CA PHE A 855 26.97 -5.25 2.87
C PHE A 855 27.07 -5.07 4.39
N GLY A 856 26.08 -5.53 5.15
CA GLY A 856 25.96 -5.21 6.58
C GLY A 856 25.49 -3.78 6.84
N LEU A 857 24.90 -3.11 5.83
CA LEU A 857 24.55 -1.69 5.87
C LEU A 857 23.07 -1.49 5.56
N ARG A 858 22.31 -0.99 6.54
CA ARG A 858 20.90 -0.62 6.35
C ARG A 858 20.71 0.72 5.64
N LYS A 859 21.70 1.61 5.72
CA LYS A 859 21.74 2.88 4.97
C LYS A 859 22.67 2.74 3.78
N ALA A 860 22.48 3.61 2.78
CA ALA A 860 23.36 3.66 1.62
C ALA A 860 24.83 3.81 2.04
N PRO A 861 25.75 3.06 1.40
CA PRO A 861 27.18 3.16 1.66
C PRO A 861 27.74 4.53 1.27
N THR A 862 28.76 4.98 2.01
CA THR A 862 29.53 6.21 1.71
C THR A 862 30.89 5.90 1.09
N ASP A 863 31.33 4.65 1.12
CA ASP A 863 32.59 4.20 0.53
C ASP A 863 32.47 4.02 -0.99
N GLY A 864 33.45 4.54 -1.74
CA GLY A 864 33.44 4.54 -3.20
C GLY A 864 33.46 3.14 -3.84
N TYR A 865 34.03 2.13 -3.17
CA TYR A 865 34.01 0.75 -3.66
C TYR A 865 32.59 0.16 -3.64
N LEU A 866 31.78 0.50 -2.64
CA LEU A 866 30.38 0.07 -2.57
C LEU A 866 29.45 0.95 -3.40
N ILE A 867 29.72 2.25 -3.53
CA ILE A 867 28.88 3.18 -4.31
C ILE A 867 28.76 2.74 -5.78
N LYS A 868 29.87 2.37 -6.44
CA LYS A 868 29.84 1.89 -7.84
C LYS A 868 29.01 0.60 -8.04
N ARG A 869 28.67 -0.10 -6.96
CA ARG A 869 27.86 -1.34 -7.01
C ARG A 869 26.37 -1.06 -6.92
N ILE A 870 26.00 0.12 -6.45
CA ILE A 870 24.60 0.57 -6.33
C ILE A 870 24.27 1.75 -7.27
N ASN A 871 25.24 2.23 -8.04
CA ASN A 871 25.09 3.32 -9.00
C ASN A 871 25.80 2.96 -10.33
N VAL A 872 25.02 2.95 -11.41
CA VAL A 872 25.45 2.60 -12.77
C VAL A 872 26.42 3.62 -13.36
N ALA A 873 26.18 4.91 -13.15
CA ALA A 873 27.04 5.99 -13.65
C ALA A 873 28.45 5.92 -13.00
N GLU A 874 28.50 5.71 -11.69
CA GLU A 874 29.75 5.52 -10.93
C GLU A 874 30.51 4.27 -11.40
N ARG A 875 29.79 3.20 -11.76
CA ARG A 875 30.39 2.01 -12.39
C ARG A 875 31.06 2.35 -13.71
N MET A 876 30.36 3.01 -14.61
CA MET A 876 30.86 3.34 -15.95
C MET A 876 32.07 4.28 -15.88
N GLN A 877 32.07 5.25 -14.95
CA GLN A 877 33.25 6.06 -14.68
C GLN A 877 34.43 5.23 -14.18
N ASN A 878 34.19 4.27 -13.28
CA ASN A 878 35.24 3.43 -12.73
C ASN A 878 35.85 2.50 -13.78
N THR A 879 35.05 1.94 -14.69
CA THR A 879 35.52 1.05 -15.76
C THR A 879 35.98 1.79 -17.01
N ARG A 880 35.60 3.07 -17.15
CA ARG A 880 35.77 3.88 -18.36
C ARG A 880 35.14 3.25 -19.61
N HIS A 881 34.08 2.48 -19.41
CA HIS A 881 33.42 1.76 -20.48
C HIS A 881 31.91 1.98 -20.43
N TYR A 882 31.36 2.36 -21.58
CA TYR A 882 29.95 2.71 -21.78
C TYR A 882 29.36 1.76 -22.82
N PRO A 883 28.44 0.85 -22.43
CA PRO A 883 27.76 -0.02 -23.38
C PRO A 883 26.79 0.80 -24.26
N ARG A 884 26.50 0.28 -25.47
CA ARG A 884 25.39 0.78 -26.27
C ARG A 884 24.09 0.35 -25.59
N ALA A 885 23.38 1.28 -24.97
CA ALA A 885 22.24 1.00 -24.12
C ALA A 885 20.93 1.52 -24.72
N TRP A 886 19.92 0.65 -24.78
CA TRP A 886 18.53 0.97 -25.07
C TRP A 886 17.77 1.01 -23.76
N ILE A 887 17.34 2.20 -23.36
CA ILE A 887 16.45 2.40 -22.21
C ILE A 887 15.01 2.40 -22.72
N VAL A 888 14.26 1.37 -22.36
CA VAL A 888 12.82 1.33 -22.64
C VAL A 888 12.11 2.02 -21.49
N SER A 889 11.54 3.20 -21.75
CA SER A 889 10.99 4.08 -20.73
C SER A 889 9.47 4.07 -20.74
N ASN A 890 8.85 3.92 -19.57
CA ASN A 890 7.41 4.15 -19.41
C ASN A 890 7.16 5.64 -19.12
N SER A 891 6.54 6.37 -20.05
CA SER A 891 6.24 7.79 -19.84
C SER A 891 5.28 8.04 -18.66
N GLY A 892 4.51 7.03 -18.26
CA GLY A 892 3.64 7.08 -17.08
C GLY A 892 4.34 6.86 -15.73
N ASP A 893 5.63 6.53 -15.71
CA ASP A 893 6.45 6.34 -14.50
C ASP A 893 7.36 7.55 -14.26
N SER A 894 6.78 8.66 -13.80
CA SER A 894 7.54 9.91 -13.65
C SER A 894 8.69 9.82 -12.65
N HIS A 895 8.60 8.92 -11.66
CA HIS A 895 9.67 8.66 -10.72
C HIS A 895 10.88 8.04 -11.42
N HIS A 896 10.73 6.94 -12.16
CA HIS A 896 11.86 6.34 -12.87
C HIS A 896 12.43 7.26 -13.95
N VAL A 897 11.58 8.00 -14.66
CA VAL A 897 12.05 9.00 -15.64
C VAL A 897 12.92 10.06 -14.98
N THR A 898 12.47 10.61 -13.84
CA THR A 898 13.16 11.73 -13.18
C THR A 898 14.37 11.28 -12.36
N GLU A 899 14.26 10.17 -11.63
CA GLU A 899 15.26 9.74 -10.65
C GLU A 899 16.27 8.71 -11.19
N HIS A 900 15.96 8.04 -12.31
CA HIS A 900 16.82 7.00 -12.86
C HIS A 900 17.26 7.27 -14.30
N GLU A 901 16.33 7.53 -15.20
CA GLU A 901 16.65 7.71 -16.61
C GLU A 901 17.35 9.04 -16.89
N SER A 902 16.74 10.16 -16.47
CA SER A 902 17.27 11.50 -16.73
C SER A 902 18.71 11.67 -16.21
N PRO A 903 19.04 11.25 -14.96
CA PRO A 903 20.41 11.33 -14.46
C PRO A 903 21.39 10.45 -15.25
N LEU A 904 20.97 9.26 -15.70
CA LEU A 904 21.82 8.40 -16.54
C LEU A 904 22.07 9.03 -17.92
N ARG A 905 21.05 9.65 -18.51
CA ARG A 905 21.16 10.35 -19.79
C ARG A 905 22.11 11.53 -19.71
N GLU A 906 21.96 12.37 -18.69
CA GLU A 906 22.89 13.47 -18.40
C GLU A 906 24.32 12.97 -18.24
N HIS A 907 24.49 11.84 -17.55
CA HIS A 907 25.79 11.22 -17.37
C HIS A 907 26.44 10.79 -18.69
N TYR A 908 25.73 10.05 -19.55
CA TYR A 908 26.22 9.67 -20.88
C TYR A 908 26.57 10.90 -21.72
N ALA A 909 25.75 11.94 -21.69
CA ALA A 909 26.01 13.19 -22.40
C ALA A 909 27.29 13.89 -21.89
N SER A 910 27.45 13.99 -20.56
CA SER A 910 28.63 14.60 -19.94
C SER A 910 29.94 13.85 -20.24
N ALA A 911 29.85 12.52 -20.47
CA ALA A 911 30.97 11.68 -20.84
C ALA A 911 31.28 11.67 -22.35
N GLY A 912 30.54 12.43 -23.16
CA GLY A 912 30.68 12.44 -24.62
C GLY A 912 30.18 11.14 -25.29
N GLN A 913 29.27 10.42 -24.63
CA GLN A 913 28.75 9.11 -25.07
C GLN A 913 27.25 9.17 -25.42
N ALA A 914 26.68 10.36 -25.65
CA ALA A 914 25.24 10.53 -25.87
C ALA A 914 24.66 9.59 -26.96
N GLU A 915 25.38 9.36 -28.05
CA GLU A 915 24.95 8.47 -29.15
C GLU A 915 24.89 6.99 -28.76
N SER A 916 25.54 6.60 -27.66
CA SER A 916 25.51 5.24 -27.12
C SER A 916 24.34 4.98 -26.17
N LEU A 917 23.49 5.97 -25.89
CA LEU A 917 22.27 5.81 -25.09
C LEU A 917 21.05 6.18 -25.91
N LEU A 918 20.25 5.17 -26.26
CA LEU A 918 19.00 5.31 -26.98
C LEU A 918 17.85 5.16 -25.99
N THR A 919 16.83 6.00 -26.10
CA THR A 919 15.59 5.86 -25.33
C THR A 919 14.45 5.49 -26.27
N LEU A 920 13.68 4.47 -25.87
CA LEU A 920 12.44 4.10 -26.52
C LEU A 920 11.29 4.35 -25.53
N ASP A 921 10.50 5.38 -25.82
CA ASP A 921 9.33 5.72 -25.01
C ASP A 921 8.15 4.79 -25.35
N ILE A 922 7.58 4.18 -24.33
CA ILE A 922 6.38 3.34 -24.41
C ILE A 922 5.35 3.83 -23.38
N ASP A 923 4.06 3.69 -23.69
CA ASP A 923 2.99 3.97 -22.73
C ASP A 923 2.48 2.64 -22.16
N LEU A 924 2.84 2.37 -20.90
CA LEU A 924 2.31 1.22 -20.15
C LEU A 924 1.18 1.63 -19.18
N GLY A 925 0.83 2.92 -19.12
CA GLY A 925 -0.05 3.50 -18.10
C GLY A 925 0.72 4.06 -16.89
N GLN A 926 -0.03 4.52 -15.87
CA GLN A 926 0.53 5.18 -14.69
C GLN A 926 1.31 4.21 -13.79
N GLY A 927 2.45 4.68 -13.28
CA GLY A 927 3.26 3.98 -12.29
C GLY A 927 4.33 3.06 -12.87
N HIS A 928 5.06 2.38 -11.97
CA HIS A 928 6.07 1.40 -12.34
C HIS A 928 5.41 0.13 -12.86
N ARG A 929 5.50 -0.10 -14.18
CA ARG A 929 4.84 -1.21 -14.86
C ARG A 929 5.82 -2.06 -15.65
N SER A 930 5.59 -3.36 -15.64
CA SER A 930 6.38 -4.32 -16.43
C SER A 930 5.94 -4.33 -17.88
N VAL A 931 6.90 -4.43 -18.79
CA VAL A 931 6.65 -4.61 -20.23
C VAL A 931 5.95 -5.95 -20.46
N ASP A 932 4.92 -6.02 -21.29
CA ASP A 932 4.29 -7.30 -21.65
C ASP A 932 5.16 -8.12 -22.64
N ASN A 933 4.68 -9.29 -23.04
CA ASN A 933 5.42 -10.16 -23.97
C ASN A 933 5.41 -9.63 -25.41
N GLU A 934 4.34 -8.95 -25.84
CA GLU A 934 4.22 -8.39 -27.19
C GLU A 934 5.20 -7.23 -27.39
N THR A 935 5.19 -6.28 -26.46
CA THR A 935 6.09 -5.14 -26.44
C THR A 935 7.54 -5.61 -26.31
N TYR A 936 7.82 -6.58 -25.45
CA TYR A 936 9.16 -7.17 -25.35
C TYR A 936 9.66 -7.73 -26.69
N THR A 937 8.82 -8.50 -27.40
CA THR A 937 9.14 -9.03 -28.73
C THR A 937 9.45 -7.92 -29.72
N ARG A 938 8.61 -6.87 -29.76
CA ARG A 938 8.79 -5.73 -30.65
C ARG A 938 10.14 -5.04 -30.40
N VAL A 939 10.44 -4.71 -29.14
CA VAL A 939 11.69 -4.04 -28.76
C VAL A 939 12.90 -4.88 -29.16
N LEU A 940 12.94 -6.16 -28.78
CA LEU A 940 14.12 -6.97 -29.07
C LEU A 940 14.30 -7.23 -30.56
N THR A 941 13.23 -7.40 -31.32
CA THR A 941 13.30 -7.54 -32.79
C THR A 941 13.93 -6.30 -33.42
N GLU A 942 13.55 -5.11 -32.96
CA GLU A 942 14.17 -3.85 -33.39
C GLU A 942 15.66 -3.80 -33.04
N VAL A 943 16.02 -4.11 -31.78
CA VAL A 943 17.43 -4.12 -31.35
C VAL A 943 18.27 -5.07 -32.19
N TYR A 944 17.79 -6.31 -32.42
CA TYR A 944 18.49 -7.30 -33.24
C TYR A 944 18.71 -6.82 -34.68
N SER A 945 17.77 -6.08 -35.25
CA SER A 945 17.90 -5.52 -36.61
C SER A 945 19.02 -4.47 -36.74
N THR A 946 19.50 -3.93 -35.61
CA THR A 946 20.58 -2.93 -35.58
C THR A 946 21.94 -3.49 -35.19
N LEU A 947 22.04 -4.82 -35.00
CA LEU A 947 23.31 -5.48 -34.72
C LEU A 947 24.12 -5.68 -36.01
N PRO A 948 25.46 -5.68 -35.93
CA PRO A 948 26.35 -5.90 -37.09
C PRO A 948 26.24 -7.31 -37.69
#